data_AF-A0A196S7H9-F1
#
_entry.id   AF-A0A196S7H9-F1
#
_cell.length_a   1.000
_cell.length_b   1.000
_cell.length_c   1.000
_cell.angle_alpha   90.00
_cell.angle_beta   90.00
_cell.angle_gamma   90.00
#
_symmetry.space_group_name_H-M   'P 1'
#
loop_
_entity.id
_entity.type
_entity.pdbx_description
1 polymer ?
#
loop_
_entity_poly.entity_id
_entity_poly.type
_entity_poly.pdbx_seq_one_letter_code
_entity_poly.pdbx_strand_id
1 'polypeptide(L)'
;MEYCSKGSVGNYLRDIQKLKEVEIRDIAACSLLGLNDLHKQRIIHRDIKPDNLLFGDNGTVKLGDFGLATQLGSSSSHRSTICGTNCYMAPEVFDGATCLKSDVWSLGITLIELAEGRNPFGVSTAAAAMKSIYLNPPPSLSSSAYSPDFVDFVKQCLVKEREQRPSVAELLTHPFIVDAVRTITQNGVSPVLEGIVGANSTPTPTPTPTPTPTPTPTPTPTPTPTPTPTVGGNLFPFTVIDMGPTPSSGTHGSSEKGVLRIRNEDDFHSMQKGIHTIITEANVCNNGSITSWSFTSYPQLRELSVGPQSFRCVGSLRLDGMVQLESVVIGEGSFTMCSAIPATSTNNAFVISNCPKLKTIAIASNAFMDWGEFQLKNVKSLRELSVGDNCFCRCHTTVFEDLPSLTSIKLGIDVFEGTEQSRNVFRMKNLAKLKSFTAGKCSLGNANEVLFENVPSLQQLELPFAMVKITTCSVKNASLLEEYSTVKEFLDNAKKIQSKEEEKIQEALRVAKEERIRRSEGRVISREDYKNLLESIPGLSIESCCNESDFTSLDLSPFHGLGSISISPQSCRYVTSFAINGMKKLESVVIGEGSFTMCTTVSTNNAFTISNCPKLKTIAIASNAFMDWGDFQLKNMKSLRELSMGDNCFCRCHTTVFEDLPSLSSIKLGIGVFEGDEQNQNALTMKNLSKLQSFTAGEKALRCVTHATLINIPSLESLCLPRAFEKIAALTFSNASELERLQNLQPCVTRRFTVRSLQEFNALPADTVEIAVENNSCNEPVVGTVDVSRFPRLELLRVGDNCFWNGTALRVVGLSALKTLEVGVNCFNGNGRDSALVLRDCAALRTVDLGYCSFCNYVTCEMSGLPKLESLNIGQVEKKSFDFQKASLVVKDMPSLKSLQLGAYCFMRSCHTVIANLPALEECRMGRHALEGNDTDRSSSVEMRDLPKLRTIVSEGFSLIYVYNVQCENMPAVETAIFSSPLRCMKSCDLCNVGKLAQCFPEVEERVPEKRSFGCFA
;
A
#
# COMPACT_ATOMS: atom_id res chain seq x y z
N MET A 1 38.59 5.94 -19.01
CA MET A 1 38.32 5.99 -17.56
C MET A 1 39.51 5.39 -16.83
N GLU A 2 39.55 5.51 -15.51
CA GLU A 2 40.45 4.71 -14.65
C GLU A 2 40.17 3.20 -14.83
N TYR A 3 41.16 2.34 -14.59
CA TYR A 3 41.00 0.89 -14.63
C TYR A 3 40.89 0.34 -13.20
N CYS A 4 39.70 -0.12 -12.81
CA CYS A 4 39.45 -0.75 -11.51
C CYS A 4 39.85 -2.23 -11.57
N SER A 5 41.03 -2.59 -11.04
CA SER A 5 41.64 -3.91 -11.29
C SER A 5 40.87 -5.09 -10.67
N LYS A 6 40.06 -4.81 -9.64
CA LYS A 6 39.33 -5.80 -8.85
C LYS A 6 37.91 -6.10 -9.38
N GLY A 7 37.51 -5.48 -10.49
CA GLY A 7 36.24 -5.76 -11.18
C GLY A 7 35.00 -5.14 -10.50
N SER A 8 33.82 -5.67 -10.84
CA SER A 8 32.54 -5.17 -10.32
C SER A 8 32.06 -5.91 -9.06
N VAL A 9 31.20 -5.25 -8.28
CA VAL A 9 30.46 -5.89 -7.17
C VAL A 9 29.58 -7.03 -7.72
N GLY A 10 29.04 -6.89 -8.93
CA GLY A 10 28.31 -7.95 -9.64
C GLY A 10 29.13 -9.20 -9.93
N ASN A 11 30.43 -9.09 -10.26
CA ASN A 11 31.32 -10.25 -10.34
C ASN A 11 31.46 -10.93 -8.98
N TYR A 12 31.80 -10.16 -7.94
CA TYR A 12 32.01 -10.68 -6.60
C TYR A 12 30.77 -11.38 -6.02
N LEU A 13 29.58 -10.83 -6.25
CA LEU A 13 28.31 -11.46 -5.87
C LEU A 13 28.13 -12.85 -6.48
N ARG A 14 28.53 -13.04 -7.75
CA ARG A 14 28.43 -14.34 -8.45
C ARG A 14 29.37 -15.39 -7.84
N ASP A 15 30.53 -14.97 -7.32
CA ASP A 15 31.50 -15.88 -6.68
C ASP A 15 31.08 -16.32 -5.27
N ILE A 16 30.46 -15.43 -4.47
CA ILE A 16 30.13 -15.70 -3.04
C ILE A 16 28.63 -15.89 -2.75
N GLN A 17 27.78 -15.83 -3.78
CA GLN A 17 26.31 -15.89 -3.74
C GLN A 17 25.60 -14.75 -2.99
N LYS A 18 26.11 -14.23 -1.86
CA LYS A 18 25.56 -13.05 -1.17
C LYS A 18 26.61 -12.36 -0.28
N LEU A 19 26.49 -11.05 -0.11
CA LEU A 19 27.38 -10.25 0.73
C LEU A 19 26.89 -10.17 2.19
N LYS A 20 27.78 -9.82 3.12
CA LYS A 20 27.44 -9.51 4.52
C LYS A 20 26.90 -8.09 4.62
N GLU A 21 25.99 -7.84 5.56
CA GLU A 21 25.38 -6.51 5.76
C GLU A 21 26.41 -5.38 5.94
N VAL A 22 27.51 -5.63 6.67
CA VAL A 22 28.60 -4.66 6.86
C VAL A 22 29.35 -4.31 5.56
N GLU A 23 29.41 -5.22 4.60
CA GLU A 23 30.02 -5.01 3.28
C GLU A 23 29.05 -4.20 2.40
N ILE A 24 27.77 -4.56 2.43
CA ILE A 24 26.68 -3.89 1.71
C ILE A 24 26.53 -2.43 2.17
N ARG A 25 26.65 -2.17 3.48
CA ARG A 25 26.63 -0.84 4.10
C ARG A 25 27.70 0.09 3.51
N ASP A 26 28.94 -0.39 3.43
CA ASP A 26 30.06 0.43 2.95
C ASP A 26 30.03 0.61 1.43
N ILE A 27 29.53 -0.39 0.68
CA ILE A 27 29.20 -0.26 -0.75
C ILE A 27 28.11 0.81 -0.96
N ALA A 28 27.06 0.81 -0.15
CA ALA A 28 25.98 1.81 -0.20
C ALA A 28 26.49 3.23 0.13
N ALA A 29 27.36 3.36 1.15
CA ALA A 29 27.98 4.63 1.53
C ALA A 29 28.85 5.21 0.39
N CYS A 30 29.74 4.42 -0.21
CA CYS A 30 30.51 4.83 -1.39
C CYS A 30 29.60 5.21 -2.57
N SER A 31 28.56 4.41 -2.83
CA SER A 31 27.62 4.64 -3.95
C SER A 31 26.83 5.94 -3.79
N LEU A 32 26.33 6.25 -2.59
CA LEU A 32 25.64 7.50 -2.30
C LEU A 32 26.58 8.71 -2.32
N LEU A 33 27.83 8.58 -1.85
CA LEU A 33 28.82 9.67 -1.97
C LEU A 33 29.04 10.03 -3.45
N GLY A 34 29.23 9.03 -4.33
CA GLY A 34 29.34 9.25 -5.78
C GLY A 34 28.07 9.85 -6.40
N LEU A 35 26.89 9.34 -6.05
CA LEU A 35 25.61 9.86 -6.55
C LEU A 35 25.36 11.31 -6.08
N ASN A 36 25.80 11.68 -4.87
CA ASN A 36 25.63 13.03 -4.32
C ASN A 36 26.31 14.08 -5.21
N ASP A 37 27.52 13.78 -5.67
CA ASP A 37 28.30 14.71 -6.50
C ASP A 37 27.79 14.80 -7.93
N LEU A 38 27.19 13.73 -8.47
CA LEU A 38 26.43 13.78 -9.74
C LEU A 38 25.15 14.61 -9.57
N HIS A 39 24.40 14.38 -8.49
CA HIS A 39 23.09 15.00 -8.27
C HIS A 39 23.20 16.51 -7.99
N LYS A 40 24.23 16.97 -7.28
CA LYS A 40 24.60 18.40 -7.16
C LYS A 40 24.79 19.06 -8.54
N GLN A 41 25.38 18.34 -9.48
CA GLN A 41 25.63 18.79 -10.86
C GLN A 41 24.42 18.58 -11.80
N ARG A 42 23.26 18.17 -11.26
CA ARG A 42 22.01 17.88 -11.99
C ARG A 42 22.14 16.71 -12.98
N ILE A 43 23.08 15.80 -12.76
CA ILE A 43 23.32 14.60 -13.58
C ILE A 43 22.57 13.41 -12.96
N ILE A 44 21.85 12.63 -13.78
CA ILE A 44 21.22 11.34 -13.43
C ILE A 44 22.08 10.22 -14.04
N HIS A 45 22.29 9.11 -13.33
CA HIS A 45 23.10 7.97 -13.81
C HIS A 45 22.29 6.95 -14.64
N ARG A 46 21.04 6.68 -14.27
CA ARG A 46 20.05 5.80 -14.95
C ARG A 46 20.36 4.30 -15.04
N ASP A 47 21.49 3.81 -14.52
CA ASP A 47 21.83 2.37 -14.60
C ASP A 47 22.65 1.90 -13.38
N ILE A 48 22.21 2.28 -12.17
CA ILE A 48 22.80 1.80 -10.91
C ILE A 48 22.40 0.34 -10.69
N LYS A 49 23.38 -0.56 -10.72
CA LYS A 49 23.25 -2.02 -10.56
C LYS A 49 24.59 -2.63 -10.13
N PRO A 50 24.65 -3.86 -9.58
CA PRO A 50 25.90 -4.48 -9.10
C PRO A 50 27.04 -4.50 -10.12
N ASP A 51 26.76 -4.73 -11.40
CA ASP A 51 27.79 -4.77 -12.45
C ASP A 51 28.43 -3.41 -12.77
N ASN A 52 27.73 -2.31 -12.48
CA ASN A 52 28.20 -0.93 -12.69
C ASN A 52 28.81 -0.30 -11.43
N LEU A 53 28.84 -1.03 -10.31
CA LEU A 53 29.59 -0.67 -9.11
C LEU A 53 30.95 -1.36 -9.17
N LEU A 54 32.05 -0.59 -9.21
CA LEU A 54 33.40 -1.11 -9.42
C LEU A 54 34.26 -0.99 -8.15
N PHE A 55 35.00 -2.03 -7.81
CA PHE A 55 35.97 -1.97 -6.71
C PHE A 55 37.25 -1.24 -7.15
N GLY A 56 37.49 -0.07 -6.55
CA GLY A 56 38.76 0.63 -6.66
C GLY A 56 39.86 -0.04 -5.84
N ASP A 57 41.12 0.12 -6.26
CA ASP A 57 42.26 -0.63 -5.71
C ASP A 57 42.56 -0.32 -4.21
N ASN A 58 42.02 0.79 -3.68
CA ASN A 58 42.18 1.24 -2.30
C ASN A 58 40.87 1.12 -1.50
N GLY A 59 40.20 -0.04 -1.50
CA GLY A 59 39.04 -0.29 -0.64
C GLY A 59 37.90 0.74 -0.77
N THR A 60 37.52 1.06 -2.00
CA THR A 60 36.40 1.97 -2.32
C THR A 60 35.53 1.37 -3.42
N VAL A 61 34.25 1.77 -3.49
CA VAL A 61 33.42 1.52 -4.68
C VAL A 61 33.29 2.80 -5.50
N LYS A 62 33.45 2.68 -6.82
CA LYS A 62 33.31 3.74 -7.81
C LYS A 62 32.12 3.43 -8.72
N LEU A 63 31.39 4.48 -9.13
CA LEU A 63 30.32 4.38 -10.11
C LEU A 63 30.93 4.24 -11.52
N GLY A 64 30.42 3.30 -12.31
CA GLY A 64 30.89 2.98 -13.66
C GLY A 64 29.76 2.94 -14.69
N ASP A 65 30.15 2.95 -15.97
CA ASP A 65 29.27 3.06 -17.14
C ASP A 65 28.28 4.25 -17.13
N PHE A 66 28.80 5.41 -17.50
CA PHE A 66 28.02 6.63 -17.74
C PHE A 66 27.32 6.65 -19.12
N GLY A 67 27.25 5.54 -19.86
CA GLY A 67 26.69 5.48 -21.21
C GLY A 67 25.21 5.87 -21.34
N LEU A 68 24.46 5.84 -20.23
CA LEU A 68 23.06 6.28 -20.14
C LEU A 68 22.87 7.55 -19.30
N ALA A 69 23.94 8.15 -18.78
CA ALA A 69 23.86 9.31 -17.91
C ALA A 69 23.44 10.58 -18.67
N THR A 70 22.75 11.50 -18.00
CA THR A 70 22.28 12.74 -18.64
C THR A 70 22.12 13.91 -17.66
N GLN A 71 22.23 15.14 -18.15
CA GLN A 71 22.11 16.36 -17.35
C GLN A 71 20.74 17.04 -17.54
N LEU A 72 20.06 17.33 -16.43
CA LEU A 72 18.76 17.99 -16.42
C LEU A 72 18.86 19.49 -16.73
N GLY A 73 18.38 19.89 -17.91
CA GLY A 73 18.19 21.30 -18.28
C GLY A 73 18.81 21.72 -19.63
N SER A 74 19.70 20.90 -20.21
CA SER A 74 20.26 21.15 -21.54
C SER A 74 19.17 21.04 -22.62
N SER A 75 19.19 21.87 -23.65
CA SER A 75 18.17 21.87 -24.73
C SER A 75 18.07 20.54 -25.50
N SER A 76 19.13 19.72 -25.46
CA SER A 76 19.18 18.36 -26.05
C SER A 76 18.56 17.27 -25.17
N SER A 77 18.14 17.59 -23.94
CA SER A 77 17.71 16.61 -22.91
C SER A 77 16.28 16.08 -23.09
N HIS A 78 15.51 16.60 -24.04
CA HIS A 78 14.10 16.23 -24.30
C HIS A 78 13.89 14.80 -24.86
N ARG A 79 14.93 13.96 -24.91
CA ARG A 79 14.77 12.51 -25.13
C ARG A 79 14.42 11.82 -23.81
N SER A 80 13.12 11.78 -23.51
CA SER A 80 12.48 10.96 -22.48
C SER A 80 12.48 9.46 -22.85
N THR A 81 13.62 8.95 -23.34
CA THR A 81 13.80 7.53 -23.66
C THR A 81 13.77 6.71 -22.38
N ILE A 82 12.90 5.70 -22.32
CA ILE A 82 12.94 4.65 -21.30
C ILE A 82 14.25 3.88 -21.51
N CYS A 83 15.20 4.01 -20.58
CA CYS A 83 16.52 3.39 -20.66
C CYS A 83 17.07 3.05 -19.28
N GLY A 84 17.98 2.07 -19.24
CA GLY A 84 18.48 1.43 -18.03
C GLY A 84 18.14 -0.06 -18.01
N THR A 85 18.52 -0.77 -16.96
CA THR A 85 18.23 -2.21 -16.81
C THR A 85 16.86 -2.41 -16.15
N ASN A 86 15.88 -2.99 -16.89
CA ASN A 86 14.44 -2.99 -16.55
C ASN A 86 14.07 -3.37 -15.10
N CYS A 87 14.74 -4.37 -14.51
CA CYS A 87 14.47 -4.83 -13.15
C CYS A 87 14.95 -3.86 -12.04
N TYR A 88 15.75 -2.85 -12.36
CA TYR A 88 16.22 -1.82 -11.43
C TYR A 88 15.51 -0.46 -11.62
N MET A 89 14.63 -0.32 -12.63
CA MET A 89 13.98 0.95 -12.95
C MET A 89 12.98 1.37 -11.85
N ALA A 90 12.98 2.67 -11.54
CA ALA A 90 11.98 3.28 -10.68
C ALA A 90 10.62 3.43 -11.38
N PRO A 91 9.48 3.46 -10.66
CA PRO A 91 8.16 3.60 -11.26
C PRO A 91 8.07 4.78 -12.24
N GLU A 92 8.62 5.95 -11.87
CA GLU A 92 8.53 7.17 -12.68
C GLU A 92 9.37 7.14 -13.98
N VAL A 93 10.29 6.19 -14.14
CA VAL A 93 11.11 6.04 -15.37
C VAL A 93 10.23 5.60 -16.54
N PHE A 94 9.29 4.69 -16.29
CA PHE A 94 8.37 4.17 -17.30
C PHE A 94 7.34 5.22 -17.77
N ASP A 95 7.01 6.19 -16.91
CA ASP A 95 6.23 7.38 -17.26
C ASP A 95 7.03 8.46 -18.02
N GLY A 96 8.31 8.19 -18.35
CA GLY A 96 9.22 9.16 -18.98
C GLY A 96 9.66 10.30 -18.04
N ALA A 97 9.29 10.22 -16.76
CA ALA A 97 9.41 11.26 -15.75
C ALA A 97 10.63 11.08 -14.82
N THR A 98 11.67 10.43 -15.36
CA THR A 98 12.96 10.11 -14.73
C THR A 98 13.60 11.32 -14.06
N CYS A 99 14.01 11.16 -12.80
CA CYS A 99 14.57 12.22 -11.97
C CYS A 99 15.83 11.76 -11.22
N LEU A 100 16.48 12.65 -10.48
CA LEU A 100 17.64 12.32 -9.65
C LEU A 100 17.32 11.18 -8.65
N LYS A 101 16.13 11.24 -8.02
CA LYS A 101 15.67 10.20 -7.07
C LYS A 101 15.35 8.85 -7.75
N SER A 102 15.37 8.73 -9.08
CA SER A 102 15.27 7.45 -9.77
C SER A 102 16.51 6.57 -9.53
N ASP A 103 17.71 7.16 -9.45
CA ASP A 103 18.95 6.44 -9.10
C ASP A 103 18.89 5.83 -7.68
N VAL A 104 18.17 6.48 -6.75
CA VAL A 104 17.97 6.02 -5.37
C VAL A 104 17.14 4.72 -5.31
N TRP A 105 16.11 4.60 -6.15
CA TRP A 105 15.34 3.35 -6.24
C TRP A 105 16.19 2.22 -6.84
N SER A 106 16.97 2.49 -7.88
CA SER A 106 17.88 1.51 -8.48
C SER A 106 18.96 1.04 -7.49
N LEU A 107 19.44 1.92 -6.62
CA LEU A 107 20.26 1.54 -5.47
C LEU A 107 19.47 0.66 -4.48
N GLY A 108 18.24 1.01 -4.13
CA GLY A 108 17.38 0.18 -3.26
C GLY A 108 17.22 -1.27 -3.74
N ILE A 109 16.96 -1.46 -5.05
CA ILE A 109 16.91 -2.79 -5.68
C ILE A 109 18.28 -3.48 -5.64
N THR A 110 19.35 -2.74 -5.94
CA THR A 110 20.74 -3.24 -5.88
C THR A 110 21.07 -3.81 -4.50
N LEU A 111 20.67 -3.15 -3.41
CA LEU A 111 21.00 -3.60 -2.05
C LEU A 111 20.20 -4.85 -1.63
N ILE A 112 18.96 -5.03 -2.09
CA ILE A 112 18.23 -6.31 -1.94
C ILE A 112 19.00 -7.43 -2.66
N GLU A 113 19.48 -7.18 -3.86
CA GLU A 113 20.21 -8.18 -4.65
C GLU A 113 21.55 -8.58 -4.04
N LEU A 114 22.31 -7.63 -3.49
CA LEU A 114 23.55 -7.94 -2.75
C LEU A 114 23.28 -8.75 -1.47
N ALA A 115 22.12 -8.52 -0.82
CA ALA A 115 21.75 -9.15 0.45
C ALA A 115 21.16 -10.57 0.28
N GLU A 116 20.30 -10.77 -0.72
CA GLU A 116 19.61 -12.04 -0.98
C GLU A 116 20.28 -12.92 -2.05
N GLY A 117 21.25 -12.38 -2.81
CA GLY A 117 21.90 -13.09 -3.91
C GLY A 117 21.08 -13.15 -5.21
N ARG A 118 19.96 -12.43 -5.27
CA ARG A 118 19.00 -12.44 -6.37
C ARG A 118 18.30 -11.10 -6.51
N ASN A 119 18.11 -10.63 -7.73
CA ASN A 119 17.25 -9.48 -8.00
C ASN A 119 15.77 -9.85 -7.74
N PRO A 120 14.98 -9.03 -7.02
CA PRO A 120 13.56 -9.33 -6.73
C PRO A 120 12.67 -9.46 -7.99
N PHE A 121 13.12 -8.94 -9.14
CA PHE A 121 12.44 -9.05 -10.42
C PHE A 121 13.27 -9.80 -11.49
N GLY A 122 14.43 -10.39 -11.13
CA GLY A 122 15.41 -10.90 -12.09
C GLY A 122 14.97 -12.10 -12.95
N VAL A 123 13.96 -12.84 -12.50
CA VAL A 123 13.35 -13.96 -13.26
C VAL A 123 12.08 -13.56 -14.03
N SER A 124 11.68 -12.29 -13.96
CA SER A 124 10.47 -11.78 -14.63
C SER A 124 10.78 -11.20 -16.01
N THR A 125 9.84 -11.31 -16.94
CA THR A 125 9.89 -10.50 -18.18
C THR A 125 9.77 -9.01 -17.84
N ALA A 126 10.23 -8.14 -18.74
CA ALA A 126 10.19 -6.69 -18.53
C ALA A 126 8.77 -6.17 -18.22
N ALA A 127 7.76 -6.71 -18.92
CA ALA A 127 6.35 -6.39 -18.68
C ALA A 127 5.85 -6.89 -17.30
N ALA A 128 6.29 -8.06 -16.84
CA ALA A 128 5.91 -8.59 -15.52
C ALA A 128 6.61 -7.84 -14.36
N ALA A 129 7.87 -7.44 -14.55
CA ALA A 129 8.59 -6.57 -13.63
C ALA A 129 7.89 -5.19 -13.53
N MET A 130 7.62 -4.54 -14.66
CA MET A 130 6.87 -3.28 -14.73
C MET A 130 5.51 -3.38 -14.02
N LYS A 131 4.68 -4.39 -14.36
CA LYS A 131 3.36 -4.54 -13.73
C LYS A 131 3.46 -4.73 -12.21
N SER A 132 4.49 -5.44 -11.73
CA SER A 132 4.76 -5.59 -10.30
C SER A 132 5.19 -4.27 -9.65
N ILE A 133 6.12 -3.55 -10.27
CA ILE A 133 6.63 -2.24 -9.82
C ILE A 133 5.51 -1.19 -9.73
N TYR A 134 4.50 -1.23 -10.60
CA TYR A 134 3.32 -0.36 -10.49
C TYR A 134 2.30 -0.85 -9.43
N LEU A 135 1.92 -2.13 -9.43
CA LEU A 135 0.68 -2.57 -8.76
C LEU A 135 0.84 -3.29 -7.41
N ASN A 136 2.00 -3.90 -7.15
CA ASN A 136 2.27 -4.62 -5.90
C ASN A 136 2.95 -3.70 -4.88
N PRO A 137 2.99 -4.02 -3.57
CA PRO A 137 3.87 -3.33 -2.63
C PRO A 137 5.34 -3.33 -3.13
N PRO A 138 6.15 -2.32 -2.78
CA PRO A 138 7.59 -2.35 -3.09
C PRO A 138 8.25 -3.58 -2.42
N PRO A 139 9.27 -4.18 -3.05
CA PRO A 139 9.95 -5.33 -2.46
C PRO A 139 10.68 -4.92 -1.18
N SER A 140 10.80 -5.86 -0.25
CA SER A 140 11.51 -5.71 1.02
C SER A 140 12.40 -6.92 1.26
N LEU A 141 13.43 -6.76 2.10
CA LEU A 141 14.30 -7.86 2.51
C LEU A 141 13.46 -8.96 3.18
N SER A 142 13.55 -10.20 2.70
CA SER A 142 12.61 -11.27 3.06
C SER A 142 12.92 -12.00 4.37
N SER A 143 13.88 -11.54 5.16
CA SER A 143 14.41 -12.27 6.33
C SER A 143 14.59 -11.38 7.54
N SER A 144 14.29 -11.91 8.73
CA SER A 144 14.58 -11.28 10.03
C SER A 144 16.06 -11.33 10.44
N ALA A 145 16.96 -11.68 9.51
CA ALA A 145 18.40 -11.78 9.73
C ALA A 145 19.17 -10.46 9.50
N TYR A 146 18.49 -9.41 9.04
CA TYR A 146 19.05 -8.09 8.76
C TYR A 146 18.72 -7.09 9.87
N SER A 147 19.53 -6.05 10.06
CA SER A 147 19.24 -5.01 11.06
C SER A 147 17.99 -4.19 10.71
N PRO A 148 17.25 -3.67 11.71
CA PRO A 148 16.14 -2.74 11.48
C PRO A 148 16.55 -1.52 10.65
N ASP A 149 17.76 -1.00 10.85
CA ASP A 149 18.29 0.14 10.11
C ASP A 149 18.52 -0.18 8.63
N PHE A 150 19.04 -1.38 8.30
CA PHE A 150 19.19 -1.80 6.91
C PHE A 150 17.82 -2.00 6.22
N VAL A 151 16.88 -2.63 6.93
CA VAL A 151 15.50 -2.85 6.43
C VAL A 151 14.80 -1.51 6.17
N ASP A 152 14.90 -0.53 7.08
CA ASP A 152 14.27 0.77 6.88
C ASP A 152 14.98 1.60 5.80
N PHE A 153 16.31 1.54 5.69
CA PHE A 153 17.07 2.20 4.62
C PHE A 153 16.63 1.70 3.22
N VAL A 154 16.51 0.38 3.04
CA VAL A 154 16.01 -0.21 1.78
C VAL A 154 14.57 0.20 1.50
N LYS A 155 13.71 0.18 2.52
CA LYS A 155 12.31 0.63 2.45
C LYS A 155 12.18 2.11 2.07
N GLN A 156 13.04 2.98 2.60
CA GLN A 156 13.10 4.41 2.23
C GLN A 156 13.55 4.59 0.77
N CYS A 157 14.57 3.87 0.31
CA CYS A 157 14.99 3.88 -1.10
C CYS A 157 13.86 3.45 -2.06
N LEU A 158 12.96 2.56 -1.62
CA LEU A 158 11.89 1.95 -2.42
C LEU A 158 10.49 2.55 -2.18
N VAL A 159 10.42 3.80 -1.69
CA VAL A 159 9.18 4.59 -1.71
C VAL A 159 8.79 4.87 -3.18
N LYS A 160 7.58 4.48 -3.58
CA LYS A 160 7.11 4.63 -4.97
C LYS A 160 6.99 6.07 -5.42
N GLU A 161 6.35 6.90 -4.60
CA GLU A 161 6.14 8.31 -4.92
C GLU A 161 7.46 9.07 -4.75
N ARG A 162 8.08 9.45 -5.88
CA ARG A 162 9.43 10.03 -5.95
C ARG A 162 9.57 11.33 -5.15
N GLU A 163 8.48 12.06 -4.93
CA GLU A 163 8.42 13.26 -4.09
C GLU A 163 8.73 12.90 -2.63
N GLN A 164 8.13 11.81 -2.12
CA GLN A 164 8.29 11.29 -0.75
C GLN A 164 9.55 10.44 -0.55
N ARG A 165 10.07 9.80 -1.61
CA ARG A 165 11.37 9.10 -1.58
C ARG A 165 12.47 10.11 -1.18
N PRO A 166 13.36 9.83 -0.22
CA PRO A 166 14.41 10.77 0.15
C PRO A 166 15.41 11.02 -0.99
N SER A 167 16.07 12.17 -0.95
CA SER A 167 17.25 12.45 -1.77
C SER A 167 18.49 11.74 -1.24
N VAL A 168 19.52 11.67 -2.08
CA VAL A 168 20.85 11.16 -1.70
C VAL A 168 21.44 11.93 -0.50
N ALA A 169 21.23 13.25 -0.44
CA ALA A 169 21.73 14.08 0.66
C ALA A 169 21.07 13.75 2.01
N GLU A 170 19.77 13.41 2.01
CA GLU A 170 19.05 12.96 3.20
C GLU A 170 19.49 11.55 3.60
N LEU A 171 19.58 10.61 2.65
CA LEU A 171 20.03 9.23 2.92
C LEU A 171 21.44 9.13 3.50
N LEU A 172 22.36 10.05 3.13
CA LEU A 172 23.72 10.11 3.71
C LEU A 172 23.74 10.37 5.23
N THR A 173 22.62 10.78 5.83
CA THR A 173 22.45 10.96 7.28
C THR A 173 21.82 9.76 7.99
N HIS A 174 21.40 8.73 7.25
CA HIS A 174 20.64 7.60 7.80
C HIS A 174 21.48 6.71 8.74
N PRO A 175 20.94 6.25 9.90
CA PRO A 175 21.66 5.45 10.89
C PRO A 175 22.47 4.29 10.30
N PHE A 176 21.87 3.52 9.38
CA PHE A 176 22.52 2.41 8.70
C PHE A 176 23.91 2.74 8.13
N ILE A 177 24.11 3.92 7.51
CA ILE A 177 25.35 4.25 6.79
C ILE A 177 26.15 5.42 7.37
N VAL A 178 25.58 6.24 8.26
CA VAL A 178 26.18 7.53 8.67
C VAL A 178 27.60 7.40 9.24
N ASP A 179 27.89 6.32 9.96
CA ASP A 179 29.23 6.04 10.47
C ASP A 179 30.21 5.60 9.37
N ALA A 180 29.77 4.77 8.42
CA ALA A 180 30.58 4.37 7.26
C ALA A 180 30.88 5.58 6.35
N VAL A 181 29.88 6.43 6.11
CA VAL A 181 30.05 7.72 5.41
C VAL A 181 31.08 8.58 6.13
N ARG A 182 31.04 8.67 7.47
CA ARG A 182 32.04 9.42 8.26
C ARG A 182 33.44 8.86 8.09
N THR A 183 33.63 7.55 8.24
CA THR A 183 34.93 6.87 8.08
C THR A 183 35.50 7.04 6.67
N ILE A 184 34.70 6.79 5.63
CA ILE A 184 35.13 6.92 4.23
C ILE A 184 35.47 8.39 3.90
N THR A 185 34.70 9.35 4.41
CA THR A 185 34.97 10.80 4.19
C THR A 185 36.24 11.27 4.92
N GLN A 186 36.55 10.69 6.09
CA GLN A 186 37.74 11.06 6.88
C GLN A 186 39.03 10.39 6.37
N ASN A 187 38.95 9.12 5.97
CA ASN A 187 40.11 8.30 5.61
C ASN A 187 40.33 8.17 4.09
N GLY A 188 39.34 8.53 3.27
CA GLY A 188 39.32 8.31 1.82
C GLY A 188 39.03 6.87 1.38
N VAL A 189 38.95 5.93 2.33
CA VAL A 189 38.84 4.47 2.11
C VAL A 189 37.93 3.81 3.15
N SER A 190 37.39 2.62 2.84
CA SER A 190 36.75 1.75 3.84
C SER A 190 37.67 0.58 4.21
N PRO A 191 38.02 0.39 5.49
CA PRO A 191 38.75 -0.80 5.95
C PRO A 191 38.00 -2.12 5.71
N VAL A 192 36.67 -2.09 5.60
CA VAL A 192 35.84 -3.28 5.28
C VAL A 192 36.07 -3.68 3.82
N LEU A 193 36.04 -2.71 2.90
CA LEU A 193 36.25 -2.93 1.48
C LEU A 193 37.73 -3.19 1.15
N GLU A 194 38.67 -2.59 1.89
CA GLU A 194 40.09 -2.98 1.85
C GLU A 194 40.27 -4.47 2.21
N GLY A 195 39.48 -5.00 3.15
CA GLY A 195 39.46 -6.43 3.45
C GLY A 195 39.06 -7.31 2.25
N ILE A 196 38.03 -6.91 1.51
CA ILE A 196 37.58 -7.60 0.28
C ILE A 196 38.66 -7.52 -0.82
N VAL A 197 39.16 -6.32 -1.08
CA VAL A 197 40.18 -6.04 -2.10
C VAL A 197 41.51 -6.74 -1.76
N GLY A 198 41.89 -6.74 -0.48
CA GLY A 198 43.11 -7.32 0.06
C GLY A 198 43.10 -8.85 0.06
N ALA A 199 41.98 -9.50 0.42
CA ALA A 199 41.86 -10.96 0.38
C ALA A 199 42.17 -11.57 -1.00
N ASN A 200 41.81 -10.86 -2.07
CA ASN A 200 42.17 -11.19 -3.45
C ASN A 200 43.60 -10.75 -3.83
N SER A 201 44.57 -10.99 -2.93
CA SER A 201 45.99 -10.67 -3.11
C SER A 201 46.86 -11.80 -2.54
N THR A 202 47.16 -12.81 -3.35
CA THR A 202 48.03 -13.93 -2.94
C THR A 202 49.45 -13.45 -2.65
N PRO A 203 50.03 -13.74 -1.46
CA PRO A 203 51.41 -13.38 -1.15
C PRO A 203 52.41 -14.23 -1.96
N THR A 204 53.50 -13.62 -2.40
CA THR A 204 54.54 -14.24 -3.24
C THR A 204 55.26 -15.40 -2.55
N PRO A 205 55.26 -16.63 -3.09
CA PRO A 205 56.03 -17.76 -2.56
C PRO A 205 57.17 -18.21 -3.49
N THR A 206 58.41 -18.11 -3.01
CA THR A 206 59.56 -18.92 -3.47
C THR A 206 59.43 -20.38 -2.96
N PRO A 207 60.15 -21.39 -3.49
CA PRO A 207 59.43 -22.42 -4.24
C PRO A 207 59.57 -23.89 -3.73
N THR A 208 58.48 -24.67 -3.91
CA THR A 208 58.40 -26.17 -3.88
C THR A 208 58.74 -26.88 -2.55
N PRO A 209 58.42 -28.20 -2.32
CA PRO A 209 57.76 -29.21 -3.19
C PRO A 209 56.53 -29.97 -2.59
N THR A 210 55.89 -30.82 -3.41
CA THR A 210 54.87 -31.88 -3.12
C THR A 210 55.52 -33.24 -2.71
N PRO A 211 54.83 -34.41 -2.45
CA PRO A 211 53.46 -34.92 -2.77
C PRO A 211 52.68 -35.44 -1.50
N THR A 212 51.73 -36.41 -1.41
CA THR A 212 51.16 -37.49 -2.27
C THR A 212 49.78 -38.01 -1.73
N PRO A 213 48.82 -38.52 -2.56
CA PRO A 213 47.58 -39.21 -2.12
C PRO A 213 47.35 -40.64 -2.70
N THR A 214 46.42 -41.45 -2.13
CA THR A 214 45.85 -42.75 -2.64
C THR A 214 44.82 -43.33 -1.62
N PRO A 215 43.99 -44.40 -1.87
CA PRO A 215 43.48 -45.02 -3.12
C PRO A 215 41.93 -45.32 -3.15
N THR A 216 41.43 -46.00 -4.21
CA THR A 216 40.02 -46.36 -4.58
C THR A 216 39.53 -47.76 -4.09
N PRO A 217 38.24 -48.20 -4.27
CA PRO A 217 37.91 -49.33 -5.19
C PRO A 217 36.45 -49.55 -5.78
N THR A 218 36.32 -49.74 -7.12
CA THR A 218 35.65 -50.84 -7.94
C THR A 218 34.13 -51.31 -7.85
N PRO A 219 33.53 -52.11 -8.82
CA PRO A 219 32.16 -51.87 -9.39
C PRO A 219 31.26 -53.12 -9.81
N THR A 220 30.54 -53.08 -10.98
CA THR A 220 29.83 -54.11 -11.83
C THR A 220 28.36 -54.56 -11.50
N PRO A 221 27.50 -55.15 -12.41
CA PRO A 221 27.51 -55.37 -13.91
C PRO A 221 26.17 -55.08 -14.71
N THR A 222 26.06 -55.53 -16.00
CA THR A 222 25.07 -55.21 -17.10
C THR A 222 23.90 -56.22 -17.35
N PRO A 223 22.91 -56.02 -18.29
CA PRO A 223 22.98 -56.50 -19.71
C PRO A 223 22.10 -55.79 -20.84
N THR A 224 21.95 -56.42 -22.03
CA THR A 224 21.63 -55.98 -23.45
C THR A 224 20.13 -55.87 -23.90
N PRO A 225 19.78 -55.34 -25.12
CA PRO A 225 19.66 -56.11 -26.41
C PRO A 225 19.92 -55.34 -27.78
N THR A 226 19.52 -55.91 -28.93
CA THR A 226 19.88 -55.61 -30.37
C THR A 226 18.66 -55.76 -31.36
N PRO A 227 18.72 -55.67 -32.74
CA PRO A 227 19.45 -54.80 -33.73
C PRO A 227 18.68 -54.36 -35.05
N THR A 228 19.23 -53.41 -35.85
CA THR A 228 19.10 -53.20 -37.35
C THR A 228 17.73 -52.85 -38.01
N PRO A 229 17.62 -52.40 -39.31
CA PRO A 229 18.62 -52.19 -40.41
C PRO A 229 18.61 -50.76 -41.09
N THR A 230 19.14 -50.64 -42.33
CA THR A 230 19.74 -49.42 -42.95
C THR A 230 19.12 -48.95 -44.28
N VAL A 231 19.33 -47.66 -44.67
CA VAL A 231 19.61 -47.06 -46.02
C VAL A 231 19.15 -45.59 -46.03
N GLY A 232 19.87 -44.58 -46.55
CA GLY A 232 21.24 -44.50 -47.08
C GLY A 232 21.46 -43.21 -47.91
N GLY A 233 22.64 -42.57 -47.87
CA GLY A 233 22.96 -41.40 -48.70
C GLY A 233 24.10 -40.52 -48.17
N ASN A 234 25.32 -40.67 -48.70
CA ASN A 234 26.50 -39.88 -48.29
C ASN A 234 26.61 -38.58 -49.09
N LEU A 235 27.12 -37.52 -48.45
CA LEU A 235 27.78 -36.40 -49.14
C LEU A 235 29.14 -36.09 -48.47
N PHE A 236 30.18 -36.16 -49.30
CA PHE A 236 31.61 -35.99 -49.00
C PHE A 236 32.28 -37.03 -48.09
N PRO A 237 33.51 -37.49 -48.42
CA PRO A 237 34.26 -38.42 -47.59
C PRO A 237 35.08 -37.67 -46.54
N PHE A 238 34.97 -38.08 -45.29
CA PHE A 238 36.14 -38.02 -44.41
C PHE A 238 37.13 -39.08 -44.89
N THR A 239 38.29 -38.65 -45.39
CA THR A 239 39.43 -39.55 -45.48
C THR A 239 39.85 -39.92 -44.07
N VAL A 240 39.41 -41.10 -43.63
CA VAL A 240 40.07 -41.82 -42.53
C VAL A 240 41.56 -41.84 -42.89
N ILE A 241 42.39 -41.26 -42.02
CA ILE A 241 43.83 -41.49 -42.12
C ILE A 241 44.03 -42.95 -41.76
N ASP A 242 44.34 -43.75 -42.77
CA ASP A 242 44.58 -45.19 -42.62
C ASP A 242 45.84 -45.40 -41.78
N MET A 243 45.63 -45.50 -40.46
CA MET A 243 46.58 -46.06 -39.51
C MET A 243 46.66 -47.56 -39.81
N GLY A 244 47.44 -47.88 -40.84
CA GLY A 244 47.46 -49.18 -41.50
C GLY A 244 47.75 -50.36 -40.55
N PRO A 245 47.51 -51.59 -41.02
CA PRO A 245 47.33 -52.78 -40.19
C PRO A 245 48.49 -52.99 -39.20
N THR A 246 48.13 -53.09 -37.91
CA THR A 246 49.05 -53.35 -36.80
C THR A 246 49.86 -54.63 -37.05
N PRO A 247 51.20 -54.57 -37.10
CA PRO A 247 52.01 -55.78 -37.19
C PRO A 247 51.89 -56.59 -35.89
N SER A 248 51.70 -57.91 -36.03
CA SER A 248 51.52 -58.82 -34.90
C SER A 248 52.80 -58.98 -34.07
N SER A 249 52.70 -58.69 -32.77
CA SER A 249 53.52 -59.25 -31.67
C SER A 249 55.04 -59.36 -31.91
N GLY A 250 55.83 -58.35 -31.51
CA GLY A 250 57.28 -58.51 -31.47
C GLY A 250 58.11 -57.34 -30.92
N THR A 251 58.57 -57.46 -29.67
CA THR A 251 59.77 -56.80 -29.08
C THR A 251 59.84 -55.27 -28.99
N HIS A 252 60.68 -54.77 -28.07
CA HIS A 252 60.94 -53.35 -27.86
C HIS A 252 61.63 -52.69 -29.06
N GLY A 253 61.12 -51.53 -29.50
CA GLY A 253 61.74 -50.71 -30.55
C GLY A 253 61.50 -49.21 -30.32
N SER A 254 62.59 -48.44 -30.37
CA SER A 254 62.69 -46.97 -30.48
C SER A 254 61.54 -46.11 -29.93
N SER A 255 61.79 -45.44 -28.79
CA SER A 255 61.16 -44.14 -28.53
C SER A 255 61.72 -43.10 -29.50
N GLU A 256 60.86 -42.57 -30.37
CA GLU A 256 61.18 -41.37 -31.16
C GLU A 256 61.38 -40.21 -30.18
N LYS A 257 62.55 -39.54 -30.22
CA LYS A 257 62.89 -38.47 -29.27
C LYS A 257 61.87 -37.33 -29.35
N GLY A 258 61.01 -37.22 -28.34
CA GLY A 258 59.97 -36.19 -28.24
C GLY A 258 58.54 -36.65 -28.56
N VAL A 259 58.31 -37.94 -28.83
CA VAL A 259 56.96 -38.50 -29.00
C VAL A 259 56.54 -39.27 -27.75
N LEU A 260 55.50 -38.81 -27.05
CA LEU A 260 54.83 -39.55 -26.00
C LEU A 260 53.66 -40.34 -26.62
N ARG A 261 53.66 -41.67 -26.43
CA ARG A 261 52.54 -42.55 -26.83
C ARG A 261 51.89 -43.12 -25.58
N ILE A 262 50.61 -42.81 -25.37
CA ILE A 262 49.85 -43.19 -24.18
C ILE A 262 48.97 -44.39 -24.51
N ARG A 263 49.29 -45.56 -23.95
CA ARG A 263 48.54 -46.83 -24.14
C ARG A 263 47.72 -47.24 -22.92
N ASN A 264 47.99 -46.64 -21.78
CA ASN A 264 47.39 -46.92 -20.48
C ASN A 264 47.55 -45.69 -19.56
N GLU A 265 46.97 -45.74 -18.37
CA GLU A 265 47.09 -44.69 -17.36
C GLU A 265 48.53 -44.43 -16.86
N ASP A 266 49.40 -45.44 -16.80
CA ASP A 266 50.79 -45.26 -16.32
C ASP A 266 51.63 -44.44 -17.31
N ASP A 267 51.44 -44.65 -18.61
CA ASP A 267 52.11 -43.87 -19.67
C ASP A 267 51.77 -42.37 -19.57
N PHE A 268 50.54 -42.01 -19.16
CA PHE A 268 50.13 -40.61 -18.98
C PHE A 268 50.96 -39.90 -17.91
N HIS A 269 51.37 -40.61 -16.86
CA HIS A 269 52.21 -40.07 -15.78
C HIS A 269 53.71 -40.08 -16.13
N SER A 270 54.13 -40.70 -17.23
CA SER A 270 55.54 -40.84 -17.65
C SER A 270 56.15 -39.57 -18.29
N MET A 271 56.04 -38.43 -17.60
CA MET A 271 56.39 -37.12 -18.18
C MET A 271 57.90 -36.95 -18.47
N GLN A 272 58.23 -36.72 -19.75
CA GLN A 272 59.60 -36.48 -20.23
C GLN A 272 59.80 -35.04 -20.71
N LYS A 273 60.97 -34.46 -20.44
CA LYS A 273 61.34 -33.14 -21.00
C LYS A 273 61.62 -33.26 -22.50
N GLY A 274 61.06 -32.34 -23.28
CA GLY A 274 61.27 -32.28 -24.74
C GLY A 274 60.22 -33.02 -25.58
N ILE A 275 59.09 -33.44 -24.98
CA ILE A 275 57.93 -33.92 -25.74
C ILE A 275 57.40 -32.80 -26.64
N HIS A 276 57.31 -33.10 -27.94
CA HIS A 276 56.72 -32.25 -28.97
C HIS A 276 55.48 -32.89 -29.63
N THR A 277 55.23 -34.19 -29.43
CA THR A 277 54.06 -34.88 -29.98
C THR A 277 53.48 -35.81 -28.91
N ILE A 278 52.17 -35.73 -28.68
CA ILE A 278 51.41 -36.64 -27.82
C ILE A 278 50.41 -37.39 -28.70
N ILE A 279 50.44 -38.71 -28.67
CA ILE A 279 49.47 -39.59 -29.33
C ILE A 279 48.92 -40.55 -28.27
N THR A 280 47.60 -40.78 -28.24
CA THR A 280 47.02 -41.81 -27.37
C THR A 280 46.38 -42.91 -28.20
N GLU A 281 46.44 -44.14 -27.70
CA GLU A 281 45.70 -45.26 -28.26
C GLU A 281 44.20 -45.15 -27.86
N ALA A 282 43.38 -46.08 -28.32
CA ALA A 282 41.93 -46.06 -28.11
C ALA A 282 41.54 -46.56 -26.70
N ASN A 283 40.48 -45.98 -26.13
CA ASN A 283 39.89 -46.37 -24.84
C ASN A 283 40.86 -46.30 -23.64
N VAL A 284 41.77 -45.33 -23.62
CA VAL A 284 42.76 -45.12 -22.54
C VAL A 284 42.35 -44.00 -21.58
N CYS A 285 42.92 -44.01 -20.37
CA CYS A 285 42.75 -42.94 -19.38
C CYS A 285 41.29 -42.75 -18.92
N ASN A 286 40.61 -43.86 -18.64
CA ASN A 286 39.16 -43.93 -18.42
C ASN A 286 38.75 -44.36 -17.01
N ASN A 287 39.67 -44.84 -16.19
CA ASN A 287 39.36 -45.44 -14.88
C ASN A 287 39.07 -44.44 -13.73
N GLY A 288 39.13 -43.13 -14.00
CA GLY A 288 38.90 -42.07 -13.01
C GLY A 288 40.16 -41.54 -12.30
N SER A 289 41.36 -42.09 -12.55
CA SER A 289 42.60 -41.52 -12.00
C SER A 289 42.94 -40.14 -12.56
N ILE A 290 42.60 -39.91 -13.84
CA ILE A 290 42.91 -38.68 -14.59
C ILE A 290 41.64 -37.86 -14.73
N THR A 291 41.45 -36.91 -13.81
CA THR A 291 40.29 -35.99 -13.76
C THR A 291 40.55 -34.61 -14.36
N SER A 292 41.81 -34.30 -14.65
CA SER A 292 42.25 -33.06 -15.30
C SER A 292 43.53 -33.32 -16.10
N TRP A 293 43.77 -32.51 -17.14
CA TRP A 293 45.00 -32.59 -17.95
C TRP A 293 45.61 -31.21 -18.10
N SER A 294 46.73 -30.97 -17.41
CA SER A 294 47.54 -29.75 -17.58
C SER A 294 48.57 -29.95 -18.69
N PHE A 295 48.71 -28.93 -19.54
CA PHE A 295 49.65 -28.91 -20.65
C PHE A 295 50.91 -28.08 -20.39
N THR A 296 51.01 -27.43 -19.23
CA THR A 296 52.15 -26.59 -18.84
C THR A 296 53.49 -27.34 -18.81
N SER A 297 53.45 -28.67 -18.66
CA SER A 297 54.63 -29.54 -18.68
C SER A 297 55.15 -29.90 -20.09
N TYR A 298 54.42 -29.52 -21.15
CA TYR A 298 54.78 -29.79 -22.56
C TYR A 298 55.00 -28.49 -23.38
N PRO A 299 55.91 -27.57 -22.97
CA PRO A 299 56.09 -26.27 -23.64
C PRO A 299 56.64 -26.35 -25.08
N GLN A 300 57.03 -27.54 -25.53
CA GLN A 300 57.47 -27.81 -26.91
C GLN A 300 56.42 -28.56 -27.76
N LEU A 301 55.23 -28.83 -27.21
CA LEU A 301 54.15 -29.55 -27.89
C LEU A 301 53.75 -28.87 -29.20
N ARG A 302 53.80 -29.63 -30.29
CA ARG A 302 53.38 -29.29 -31.65
C ARG A 302 52.13 -30.04 -32.08
N GLU A 303 51.92 -31.24 -31.55
CA GLU A 303 50.83 -32.11 -31.96
C GLU A 303 50.22 -32.84 -30.76
N LEU A 304 48.90 -32.77 -30.65
CA LEU A 304 48.10 -33.55 -29.71
C LEU A 304 47.09 -34.38 -30.50
N SER A 305 47.18 -35.70 -30.40
CA SER A 305 46.24 -36.65 -31.02
C SER A 305 45.69 -37.60 -29.96
N VAL A 306 44.41 -37.47 -29.65
CA VAL A 306 43.70 -38.31 -28.68
C VAL A 306 42.93 -39.39 -29.43
N GLY A 307 43.23 -40.66 -29.17
CA GLY A 307 42.49 -41.80 -29.69
C GLY A 307 41.02 -41.83 -29.25
N PRO A 308 40.16 -42.60 -29.92
CA PRO A 308 38.73 -42.64 -29.63
C PRO A 308 38.41 -43.27 -28.27
N GLN A 309 37.27 -42.87 -27.69
CA GLN A 309 36.71 -43.31 -26.42
C GLN A 309 37.60 -43.10 -25.17
N SER A 310 38.58 -42.19 -25.23
CA SER A 310 39.58 -41.96 -24.17
C SER A 310 39.23 -40.74 -23.29
N PHE A 311 39.84 -40.64 -22.11
CA PHE A 311 39.69 -39.52 -21.16
C PHE A 311 38.27 -39.25 -20.62
N ARG A 312 37.45 -40.29 -20.45
CA ARG A 312 36.05 -40.23 -19.98
C ARG A 312 35.82 -39.58 -18.60
N CYS A 313 36.88 -39.26 -17.86
CA CYS A 313 36.80 -38.65 -16.52
C CYS A 313 37.45 -37.25 -16.43
N VAL A 314 38.04 -36.72 -17.52
CA VAL A 314 38.66 -35.39 -17.53
C VAL A 314 37.59 -34.31 -17.62
N GLY A 315 37.39 -33.53 -16.55
CA GLY A 315 36.30 -32.53 -16.49
C GLY A 315 36.59 -31.20 -17.20
N SER A 316 37.85 -30.89 -17.53
CA SER A 316 38.20 -29.70 -18.31
C SER A 316 39.51 -29.90 -19.07
N LEU A 317 39.57 -29.33 -20.28
CA LEU A 317 40.71 -29.39 -21.18
C LEU A 317 41.09 -27.97 -21.56
N ARG A 318 42.28 -27.48 -21.13
CA ARG A 318 42.69 -26.10 -21.36
C ARG A 318 44.09 -26.03 -21.99
N LEU A 319 44.15 -25.52 -23.22
CA LEU A 319 45.34 -25.33 -24.05
C LEU A 319 45.61 -23.83 -24.19
N ASP A 320 46.10 -23.21 -23.11
CA ASP A 320 46.48 -21.80 -23.11
C ASP A 320 48.00 -21.62 -23.29
N GLY A 321 48.40 -20.61 -24.07
CA GLY A 321 49.80 -20.20 -24.21
C GLY A 321 50.71 -21.20 -24.94
N MET A 322 50.17 -22.21 -25.62
CA MET A 322 50.95 -23.28 -26.26
C MET A 322 51.63 -22.79 -27.56
N VAL A 323 52.69 -22.01 -27.42
CA VAL A 323 53.37 -21.29 -28.53
C VAL A 323 53.95 -22.16 -29.64
N GLN A 324 54.16 -23.45 -29.41
CA GLN A 324 54.65 -24.39 -30.43
C GLN A 324 53.53 -25.25 -31.07
N LEU A 325 52.30 -25.23 -30.54
CA LEU A 325 51.23 -26.14 -30.95
C LEU A 325 50.81 -25.86 -32.40
N GLU A 326 50.77 -26.88 -33.24
CA GLU A 326 50.48 -26.81 -34.68
C GLU A 326 49.22 -27.60 -35.08
N SER A 327 48.88 -28.70 -34.38
CA SER A 327 47.68 -29.50 -34.64
C SER A 327 47.06 -30.09 -33.36
N VAL A 328 45.72 -30.18 -33.32
CA VAL A 328 44.94 -30.90 -32.31
C VAL A 328 43.92 -31.81 -32.98
N VAL A 329 43.92 -33.10 -32.62
CA VAL A 329 42.97 -34.13 -33.09
C VAL A 329 42.36 -34.83 -31.88
N ILE A 330 41.03 -34.92 -31.83
CA ILE A 330 40.28 -35.62 -30.78
C ILE A 330 39.41 -36.71 -31.42
N GLY A 331 39.63 -37.96 -31.02
CA GLY A 331 38.93 -39.13 -31.52
C GLY A 331 37.49 -39.28 -31.02
N GLU A 332 36.75 -40.16 -31.70
CA GLU A 332 35.30 -40.33 -31.52
C GLU A 332 34.94 -40.76 -30.08
N GLY A 333 33.94 -40.13 -29.48
CA GLY A 333 33.44 -40.49 -28.15
C GLY A 333 34.41 -40.23 -26.99
N SER A 334 35.53 -39.56 -27.22
CA SER A 334 36.49 -39.16 -26.16
C SER A 334 35.95 -38.00 -25.33
N PHE A 335 36.40 -37.90 -24.08
CA PHE A 335 35.94 -36.92 -23.08
C PHE A 335 34.43 -37.00 -22.73
N THR A 336 33.77 -38.13 -23.05
CA THR A 336 32.38 -38.41 -22.66
C THR A 336 32.31 -38.81 -21.18
N MET A 337 31.61 -38.02 -20.36
CA MET A 337 31.53 -38.26 -18.91
C MET A 337 30.84 -39.58 -18.56
N CYS A 338 31.34 -40.28 -17.55
CA CYS A 338 30.63 -41.40 -16.94
C CYS A 338 29.44 -40.88 -16.11
N SER A 339 28.28 -41.57 -16.18
CA SER A 339 26.97 -41.13 -15.65
C SER A 339 26.82 -41.15 -14.12
N ALA A 340 27.93 -41.10 -13.37
CA ALA A 340 27.98 -41.20 -11.92
C ALA A 340 28.11 -39.84 -11.19
N ILE A 341 28.24 -38.72 -11.92
CA ILE A 341 28.30 -37.37 -11.35
C ILE A 341 26.94 -36.66 -11.56
N PRO A 342 26.32 -36.07 -10.53
CA PRO A 342 25.08 -35.32 -10.69
C PRO A 342 25.22 -34.14 -11.67
N ALA A 343 24.18 -33.88 -12.46
CA ALA A 343 24.16 -32.88 -13.53
C ALA A 343 24.14 -31.40 -13.07
N THR A 344 24.79 -31.10 -11.94
CA THR A 344 24.79 -29.79 -11.27
C THR A 344 26.14 -29.06 -11.33
N SER A 345 27.17 -29.64 -11.96
CA SER A 345 28.49 -29.03 -12.13
C SER A 345 28.71 -28.50 -13.55
N THR A 346 28.17 -27.31 -13.87
CA THR A 346 28.21 -26.69 -15.20
C THR A 346 29.58 -26.08 -15.59
N ASN A 347 30.68 -26.62 -15.08
CA ASN A 347 32.03 -26.03 -15.25
C ASN A 347 32.91 -26.79 -16.27
N ASN A 348 32.33 -27.75 -17.00
CA ASN A 348 33.04 -28.55 -18.00
C ASN A 348 33.35 -27.71 -19.25
N ALA A 349 34.64 -27.46 -19.49
CA ALA A 349 35.10 -26.46 -20.46
C ALA A 349 36.29 -26.94 -21.29
N PHE A 350 36.17 -26.84 -22.61
CA PHE A 350 37.27 -26.95 -23.56
C PHE A 350 37.70 -25.55 -24.02
N VAL A 351 38.91 -25.12 -23.66
CA VAL A 351 39.42 -23.78 -23.98
C VAL A 351 40.77 -23.89 -24.67
N ILE A 352 40.89 -23.27 -25.84
CA ILE A 352 42.15 -23.06 -26.54
C ILE A 352 42.40 -21.56 -26.67
N SER A 353 43.51 -21.08 -26.12
CA SER A 353 43.87 -19.67 -26.18
C SER A 353 45.36 -19.43 -26.40
N ASN A 354 45.69 -18.28 -27.00
CA ASN A 354 47.07 -17.82 -27.16
C ASN A 354 48.02 -18.86 -27.82
N CYS A 355 47.51 -19.63 -28.78
CA CYS A 355 48.25 -20.67 -29.51
C CYS A 355 48.62 -20.19 -30.93
N PRO A 356 49.64 -19.31 -31.10
CA PRO A 356 49.89 -18.60 -32.36
C PRO A 356 50.20 -19.48 -33.57
N LYS A 357 50.68 -20.71 -33.37
CA LYS A 357 51.07 -21.63 -34.45
C LYS A 357 50.01 -22.65 -34.87
N LEU A 358 48.92 -22.80 -34.13
CA LEU A 358 47.94 -23.88 -34.34
C LEU A 358 47.23 -23.68 -35.69
N LYS A 359 47.31 -24.69 -36.58
CA LYS A 359 46.84 -24.64 -37.98
C LYS A 359 45.50 -25.34 -38.18
N THR A 360 45.31 -26.46 -37.46
CA THR A 360 44.21 -27.41 -37.63
C THR A 360 43.68 -27.88 -36.28
N ILE A 361 42.35 -27.90 -36.14
CA ILE A 361 41.65 -28.56 -35.03
C ILE A 361 40.60 -29.49 -35.65
N ALA A 362 40.66 -30.78 -35.30
CA ALA A 362 39.69 -31.78 -35.70
C ALA A 362 39.12 -32.49 -34.46
N ILE A 363 37.80 -32.48 -34.32
CA ILE A 363 37.07 -33.21 -33.27
C ILE A 363 36.13 -34.18 -33.99
N ALA A 364 36.29 -35.48 -33.76
CA ALA A 364 35.39 -36.51 -34.29
C ALA A 364 34.07 -36.57 -33.50
N SER A 365 33.05 -37.20 -34.07
CA SER A 365 31.69 -37.25 -33.50
C SER A 365 31.65 -37.83 -32.07
N ASN A 366 30.58 -37.53 -31.35
CA ASN A 366 30.30 -37.97 -29.98
C ASN A 366 31.32 -37.50 -28.92
N ALA A 367 32.35 -36.73 -29.28
CA ALA A 367 33.36 -36.24 -28.34
C ALA A 367 32.87 -35.03 -27.54
N PHE A 368 33.29 -34.90 -26.28
CA PHE A 368 32.84 -33.83 -25.37
C PHE A 368 31.30 -33.70 -25.25
N MET A 369 30.57 -34.81 -25.33
CA MET A 369 29.14 -34.86 -25.01
C MET A 369 28.91 -34.38 -23.56
N ASP A 370 27.89 -33.53 -23.35
CA ASP A 370 27.56 -32.91 -22.05
C ASP A 370 28.61 -31.93 -21.49
N TRP A 371 29.35 -31.22 -22.36
CA TRP A 371 30.26 -30.14 -21.96
C TRP A 371 29.63 -28.75 -22.15
N GLY A 372 29.65 -27.93 -21.09
CA GLY A 372 28.98 -26.64 -21.03
C GLY A 372 29.68 -25.48 -21.77
N GLU A 373 31.00 -25.55 -21.94
CA GLU A 373 31.80 -24.45 -22.50
C GLU A 373 32.80 -24.89 -23.59
N PHE A 374 32.81 -24.14 -24.70
CA PHE A 374 33.83 -24.16 -25.75
C PHE A 374 34.34 -22.73 -26.01
N GLN A 375 35.65 -22.51 -25.89
CA GLN A 375 36.26 -21.22 -26.28
C GLN A 375 37.53 -21.39 -27.12
N LEU A 376 37.65 -20.59 -28.18
CA LEU A 376 38.77 -20.57 -29.10
C LEU A 376 39.20 -19.12 -29.34
N LYS A 377 40.34 -18.70 -28.77
CA LYS A 377 40.73 -17.28 -28.62
C LYS A 377 42.17 -16.97 -29.03
N ASN A 378 42.38 -15.91 -29.81
CA ASN A 378 43.72 -15.40 -30.18
C ASN A 378 44.63 -16.48 -30.85
N VAL A 379 44.03 -17.32 -31.71
CA VAL A 379 44.73 -18.42 -32.42
C VAL A 379 45.02 -17.99 -33.86
N LYS A 380 46.17 -17.35 -34.06
CA LYS A 380 46.47 -16.55 -35.26
C LYS A 380 46.74 -17.32 -36.55
N SER A 381 47.11 -18.60 -36.47
CA SER A 381 47.47 -19.44 -37.65
C SER A 381 46.39 -20.44 -38.07
N LEU A 382 45.29 -20.56 -37.32
CA LEU A 382 44.25 -21.56 -37.57
C LEU A 382 43.59 -21.29 -38.92
N ARG A 383 43.40 -22.31 -39.75
CA ARG A 383 42.80 -22.19 -41.10
C ARG A 383 41.45 -22.87 -41.19
N GLU A 384 41.32 -24.01 -40.56
CA GLU A 384 40.13 -24.86 -40.60
C GLU A 384 39.86 -25.45 -39.21
N LEU A 385 38.57 -25.47 -38.85
CA LEU A 385 38.04 -26.17 -37.69
C LEU A 385 36.95 -27.14 -38.18
N SER A 386 37.05 -28.41 -37.79
CA SER A 386 36.02 -29.41 -38.04
C SER A 386 35.59 -30.05 -36.72
N VAL A 387 34.28 -30.13 -36.48
CA VAL A 387 33.66 -30.78 -35.32
C VAL A 387 32.60 -31.75 -35.83
N GLY A 388 32.71 -33.04 -35.47
CA GLY A 388 31.73 -34.07 -35.81
C GLY A 388 30.42 -33.96 -35.02
N ASP A 389 29.50 -34.85 -35.29
CA ASP A 389 28.12 -34.84 -34.75
C ASP A 389 28.08 -35.09 -33.24
N ASN A 390 27.01 -34.66 -32.56
CA ASN A 390 26.74 -34.86 -31.12
C ASN A 390 27.85 -34.32 -30.17
N CYS A 391 28.68 -33.38 -30.63
CA CYS A 391 29.74 -32.80 -29.82
C CYS A 391 29.24 -31.56 -29.05
N PHE A 392 29.56 -31.45 -27.77
CA PHE A 392 29.10 -30.33 -26.91
C PHE A 392 27.58 -30.17 -26.88
N CYS A 393 26.83 -31.28 -26.82
CA CYS A 393 25.45 -31.23 -26.38
C CYS A 393 25.38 -30.59 -24.98
N ARG A 394 24.35 -29.78 -24.71
CA ARG A 394 24.15 -28.97 -23.50
C ARG A 394 25.15 -27.82 -23.29
N CYS A 395 25.76 -27.29 -24.37
CA CYS A 395 26.70 -26.17 -24.31
C CYS A 395 26.00 -24.82 -24.09
N HIS A 396 26.37 -24.10 -23.03
CA HIS A 396 25.87 -22.75 -22.72
C HIS A 396 26.83 -21.63 -23.16
N THR A 397 28.10 -21.92 -23.47
CA THR A 397 29.09 -20.90 -23.86
C THR A 397 29.91 -21.37 -25.06
N THR A 398 29.71 -20.78 -26.24
CA THR A 398 30.51 -21.04 -27.45
C THR A 398 31.14 -19.75 -27.97
N VAL A 399 32.47 -19.65 -27.99
CA VAL A 399 33.19 -18.41 -28.36
C VAL A 399 34.32 -18.65 -29.37
N PHE A 400 34.29 -17.88 -30.45
CA PHE A 400 35.33 -17.76 -31.47
C PHE A 400 35.81 -16.29 -31.53
N GLU A 401 37.02 -15.99 -31.06
CA GLU A 401 37.51 -14.61 -30.93
C GLU A 401 38.97 -14.48 -31.39
N ASP A 402 39.29 -13.45 -32.18
CA ASP A 402 40.65 -13.14 -32.67
C ASP A 402 41.31 -14.29 -33.44
N LEU A 403 40.62 -14.81 -34.46
CA LEU A 403 41.09 -15.91 -35.34
C LEU A 403 41.33 -15.41 -36.79
N PRO A 404 42.29 -14.48 -37.03
CA PRO A 404 42.41 -13.72 -38.28
C PRO A 404 42.85 -14.52 -39.52
N SER A 405 43.23 -15.79 -39.38
CA SER A 405 43.58 -16.69 -40.50
C SER A 405 42.52 -17.75 -40.81
N LEU A 406 41.47 -17.86 -39.97
CA LEU A 406 40.47 -18.91 -40.09
C LEU A 406 39.64 -18.69 -41.36
N THR A 407 39.55 -19.71 -42.21
CA THR A 407 38.87 -19.64 -43.51
C THR A 407 37.61 -20.49 -43.60
N SER A 408 37.53 -21.59 -42.84
CA SER A 408 36.32 -22.44 -42.77
C SER A 408 36.09 -22.98 -41.35
N ILE A 409 34.81 -23.01 -40.94
CA ILE A 409 34.32 -23.75 -39.77
C ILE A 409 33.26 -24.74 -40.28
N LYS A 410 33.40 -26.01 -39.90
CA LYS A 410 32.45 -27.08 -40.20
C LYS A 410 32.00 -27.75 -38.90
N LEU A 411 30.70 -27.79 -38.65
CA LEU A 411 30.08 -28.49 -37.53
C LEU A 411 29.15 -29.58 -38.08
N GLY A 412 29.15 -30.75 -37.45
CA GLY A 412 28.19 -31.83 -37.69
C GLY A 412 26.78 -31.50 -37.21
N ILE A 413 25.97 -32.54 -37.06
CA ILE A 413 24.59 -32.53 -36.53
C ILE A 413 24.61 -32.50 -34.99
N ASP A 414 23.65 -31.82 -34.36
CA ASP A 414 23.48 -31.73 -32.89
C ASP A 414 24.75 -31.25 -32.14
N VAL A 415 25.48 -30.28 -32.71
CA VAL A 415 26.73 -29.71 -32.17
C VAL A 415 26.50 -28.36 -31.48
N PHE A 416 27.03 -28.18 -30.26
CA PHE A 416 26.80 -26.99 -29.43
C PHE A 416 25.30 -26.69 -29.18
N GLU A 417 24.45 -27.70 -29.03
CA GLU A 417 23.05 -27.48 -28.61
C GLU A 417 23.02 -27.02 -27.14
N GLY A 418 22.42 -25.86 -26.85
CA GLY A 418 22.22 -25.34 -25.49
C GLY A 418 20.97 -25.90 -24.79
N THR A 419 20.85 -25.66 -23.47
CA THR A 419 19.70 -26.15 -22.70
C THR A 419 18.58 -25.12 -22.62
N GLU A 420 17.32 -25.54 -22.43
CA GLU A 420 16.20 -24.62 -22.21
C GLU A 420 16.27 -23.84 -20.88
N GLN A 421 17.13 -24.28 -19.94
CA GLN A 421 17.22 -23.76 -18.58
C GLN A 421 18.41 -22.81 -18.38
N SER A 422 19.29 -22.68 -19.37
CA SER A 422 20.50 -21.86 -19.33
C SER A 422 20.43 -20.73 -20.36
N ARG A 423 21.07 -19.59 -20.07
CA ARG A 423 21.28 -18.51 -21.05
C ARG A 423 22.46 -18.89 -21.96
N ASN A 424 22.16 -19.50 -23.09
CA ASN A 424 23.17 -20.02 -24.01
C ASN A 424 23.72 -18.88 -24.90
N VAL A 425 25.04 -18.78 -25.02
CA VAL A 425 25.77 -17.66 -25.62
C VAL A 425 26.65 -18.16 -26.78
N PHE A 426 26.45 -17.59 -27.97
CA PHE A 426 27.27 -17.84 -29.16
C PHE A 426 27.93 -16.55 -29.66
N ARG A 427 29.27 -16.53 -29.78
CA ARG A 427 30.02 -15.33 -30.19
C ARG A 427 31.06 -15.64 -31.26
N MET A 428 31.04 -14.87 -32.35
CA MET A 428 32.00 -14.87 -33.44
C MET A 428 32.56 -13.46 -33.66
N LYS A 429 33.84 -13.25 -33.34
CA LYS A 429 34.45 -11.92 -33.26
C LYS A 429 35.85 -11.86 -33.87
N ASN A 430 36.13 -10.81 -34.66
CA ASN A 430 37.42 -10.57 -35.32
C ASN A 430 37.89 -11.74 -36.22
N LEU A 431 36.96 -12.34 -36.96
CA LEU A 431 37.20 -13.50 -37.83
C LEU A 431 37.46 -13.05 -39.28
N ALA A 432 38.48 -12.20 -39.45
CA ALA A 432 38.68 -11.35 -40.63
C ALA A 432 38.69 -12.08 -41.99
N LYS A 433 39.07 -13.36 -42.06
CA LYS A 433 39.21 -14.16 -43.29
C LYS A 433 38.22 -15.32 -43.42
N LEU A 434 37.26 -15.46 -42.50
CA LEU A 434 36.31 -16.57 -42.53
C LEU A 434 35.43 -16.46 -43.78
N LYS A 435 35.45 -17.49 -44.63
CA LYS A 435 34.68 -17.54 -45.89
C LYS A 435 33.46 -18.43 -45.81
N SER A 436 33.56 -19.56 -45.11
CA SER A 436 32.51 -20.57 -45.04
C SER A 436 32.27 -20.99 -43.60
N PHE A 437 31.01 -20.94 -43.17
CA PHE A 437 30.55 -21.52 -41.93
C PHE A 437 29.35 -22.43 -42.21
N THR A 438 29.52 -23.73 -42.00
CA THR A 438 28.46 -24.72 -42.23
C THR A 438 28.24 -25.52 -40.96
N ALA A 439 26.98 -25.66 -40.55
CA ALA A 439 26.57 -26.54 -39.46
C ALA A 439 25.57 -27.59 -39.96
N GLY A 440 25.58 -28.76 -39.33
CA GLY A 440 24.53 -29.75 -39.49
C GLY A 440 23.21 -29.30 -38.84
N LYS A 441 22.20 -30.16 -38.95
CA LYS A 441 20.87 -29.92 -38.39
C LYS A 441 20.94 -29.75 -36.87
N CYS A 442 20.11 -28.86 -36.32
CA CYS A 442 19.91 -28.59 -34.88
C CYS A 442 21.14 -28.09 -34.08
N SER A 443 22.34 -28.13 -34.64
CA SER A 443 23.56 -27.53 -34.08
C SER A 443 23.37 -26.04 -33.79
N LEU A 444 23.96 -25.51 -32.71
CA LEU A 444 23.68 -24.18 -32.11
C LEU A 444 22.26 -24.01 -31.53
N GLY A 445 21.48 -25.09 -31.41
CA GLY A 445 20.12 -25.08 -30.89
C GLY A 445 20.02 -24.38 -29.53
N ASN A 446 18.88 -23.72 -29.26
CA ASN A 446 18.60 -22.96 -28.04
C ASN A 446 19.59 -21.81 -27.70
N ALA A 447 20.49 -21.39 -28.60
CA ALA A 447 21.29 -20.16 -28.42
C ALA A 447 20.38 -18.95 -28.14
N ASN A 448 20.58 -18.26 -27.00
CA ASN A 448 19.78 -17.10 -26.61
C ASN A 448 20.41 -15.79 -27.07
N GLU A 449 21.73 -15.66 -26.93
CA GLU A 449 22.51 -14.46 -27.23
C GLU A 449 23.51 -14.76 -28.36
N VAL A 450 23.37 -14.06 -29.48
CA VAL A 450 24.19 -14.27 -30.69
C VAL A 450 24.94 -13.00 -31.07
N LEU A 451 26.27 -13.05 -31.09
CA LEU A 451 27.14 -11.93 -31.50
C LEU A 451 27.96 -12.27 -32.75
N PHE A 452 27.80 -11.48 -33.81
CA PHE A 452 28.73 -11.41 -34.94
C PHE A 452 29.39 -10.03 -34.97
N GLU A 453 30.71 -9.96 -34.79
CA GLU A 453 31.46 -8.70 -34.78
C GLU A 453 32.73 -8.81 -35.65
N ASN A 454 32.86 -7.94 -36.66
CA ASN A 454 34.03 -7.92 -37.54
C ASN A 454 34.31 -9.28 -38.21
N VAL A 455 33.33 -9.74 -39.01
CA VAL A 455 33.40 -10.97 -39.85
C VAL A 455 33.14 -10.60 -41.32
N PRO A 456 34.00 -9.79 -41.96
CA PRO A 456 33.71 -9.16 -43.26
C PRO A 456 33.84 -10.07 -44.49
N SER A 457 34.52 -11.22 -44.38
CA SER A 457 34.86 -12.07 -45.54
C SER A 457 33.90 -13.23 -45.81
N LEU A 458 32.77 -13.32 -45.08
CA LEU A 458 31.89 -14.49 -45.13
C LEU A 458 31.11 -14.55 -46.45
N GLN A 459 31.16 -15.72 -47.11
CA GLN A 459 30.63 -15.97 -48.46
C GLN A 459 29.63 -17.14 -48.50
N GLN A 460 29.71 -18.07 -47.54
CA GLN A 460 28.82 -19.22 -47.39
C GLN A 460 28.42 -19.35 -45.90
N LEU A 461 27.12 -19.43 -45.64
CA LEU A 461 26.57 -19.62 -44.30
C LEU A 461 25.37 -20.58 -44.35
N GLU A 462 25.56 -21.78 -43.80
CA GLU A 462 24.55 -22.84 -43.77
C GLU A 462 24.25 -23.23 -42.33
N LEU A 463 23.05 -22.86 -41.85
CA LEU A 463 22.59 -23.05 -40.46
C LEU A 463 21.18 -23.71 -40.42
N PRO A 464 21.03 -24.94 -40.93
CA PRO A 464 19.73 -25.61 -41.07
C PRO A 464 19.10 -25.94 -39.70
N PHE A 465 17.98 -25.27 -39.37
CA PHE A 465 17.24 -25.43 -38.11
C PHE A 465 18.04 -25.12 -36.83
N ALA A 466 19.18 -24.44 -36.95
CA ALA A 466 20.13 -24.18 -35.87
C ALA A 466 19.62 -23.22 -34.77
N MET A 467 18.66 -22.35 -35.08
CA MET A 467 18.50 -21.06 -34.37
C MET A 467 17.05 -20.73 -33.99
N VAL A 468 16.37 -21.68 -33.35
CA VAL A 468 14.90 -21.65 -33.14
C VAL A 468 14.42 -20.78 -31.97
N LYS A 469 15.28 -20.40 -31.00
CA LYS A 469 14.86 -19.73 -29.74
C LYS A 469 15.72 -18.51 -29.31
N ILE A 470 16.14 -17.69 -30.27
CA ILE A 470 17.00 -16.52 -29.99
C ILE A 470 16.24 -15.43 -29.24
N THR A 471 16.91 -14.82 -28.26
CA THR A 471 16.40 -13.74 -27.41
C THR A 471 17.06 -12.39 -27.76
N THR A 472 18.35 -12.40 -28.09
CA THR A 472 19.11 -11.22 -28.53
C THR A 472 20.11 -11.57 -29.64
N CYS A 473 20.24 -10.69 -30.63
CA CYS A 473 21.33 -10.76 -31.60
C CYS A 473 21.95 -9.38 -31.86
N SER A 474 23.27 -9.34 -32.01
CA SER A 474 24.04 -8.17 -32.41
C SER A 474 24.93 -8.51 -33.60
N VAL A 475 24.77 -7.79 -34.71
CA VAL A 475 25.66 -7.84 -35.88
C VAL A 475 26.38 -6.49 -35.97
N LYS A 476 27.72 -6.50 -36.08
CA LYS A 476 28.56 -5.29 -36.16
C LYS A 476 29.68 -5.47 -37.17
N ASN A 477 29.88 -4.48 -38.04
CA ASN A 477 30.92 -4.45 -39.07
C ASN A 477 30.93 -5.75 -39.93
N ALA A 478 29.74 -6.13 -40.41
CA ALA A 478 29.51 -7.35 -41.18
C ALA A 478 28.37 -7.14 -42.19
N SER A 479 28.49 -6.11 -43.04
CA SER A 479 27.40 -5.66 -43.94
C SER A 479 26.87 -6.74 -44.89
N LEU A 480 27.73 -7.63 -45.40
CA LEU A 480 27.30 -8.74 -46.26
C LEU A 480 26.42 -9.77 -45.52
N LEU A 481 26.58 -9.93 -44.21
CA LEU A 481 25.78 -10.89 -43.43
C LEU A 481 24.29 -10.50 -43.39
N GLU A 482 23.95 -9.21 -43.48
CA GLU A 482 22.56 -8.72 -43.46
C GLU A 482 21.80 -9.00 -44.77
N GLU A 483 22.49 -9.34 -45.87
CA GLU A 483 21.88 -9.62 -47.17
C GLU A 483 21.48 -11.10 -47.37
N TYR A 484 22.07 -12.05 -46.62
CA TYR A 484 21.75 -13.47 -46.72
C TYR A 484 20.32 -13.76 -46.27
N SER A 485 19.55 -14.50 -47.07
CA SER A 485 18.13 -14.80 -46.81
C SER A 485 17.89 -15.44 -45.44
N THR A 486 18.71 -16.41 -45.04
CA THR A 486 18.65 -17.07 -43.73
C THR A 486 18.90 -16.11 -42.58
N VAL A 487 19.90 -15.22 -42.70
CA VAL A 487 20.22 -14.21 -41.67
C VAL A 487 19.17 -13.10 -41.64
N LYS A 488 18.60 -12.75 -42.78
CA LYS A 488 17.54 -11.74 -42.89
C LYS A 488 16.23 -12.23 -42.28
N GLU A 489 15.81 -13.47 -42.55
CA GLU A 489 14.65 -14.10 -41.91
C GLU A 489 14.85 -14.24 -40.40
N PHE A 490 16.06 -14.61 -39.97
CA PHE A 490 16.51 -14.62 -38.58
C PHE A 490 16.43 -13.22 -37.93
N LEU A 491 16.93 -12.17 -38.59
CA LEU A 491 16.92 -10.80 -38.09
C LEU A 491 15.49 -10.25 -38.03
N ASP A 492 14.66 -10.56 -39.00
CA ASP A 492 13.25 -10.14 -39.03
C ASP A 492 12.40 -10.93 -38.02
N ASN A 493 12.77 -12.17 -37.69
CA ASN A 493 12.16 -12.89 -36.57
C ASN A 493 12.64 -12.34 -35.21
N ALA A 494 13.91 -11.97 -35.05
CA ALA A 494 14.40 -11.28 -33.86
C ALA A 494 13.68 -9.91 -33.68
N LYS A 495 13.53 -9.12 -34.75
CA LYS A 495 12.74 -7.88 -34.74
C LYS A 495 11.27 -8.11 -34.40
N LYS A 496 10.62 -9.16 -34.92
CA LYS A 496 9.22 -9.53 -34.54
C LYS A 496 9.09 -9.95 -33.08
N ILE A 497 10.12 -10.59 -32.50
CA ILE A 497 10.14 -10.93 -31.07
C ILE A 497 10.31 -9.65 -30.25
N GLN A 498 11.27 -8.80 -30.61
CA GLN A 498 11.48 -7.51 -29.94
C GLN A 498 10.23 -6.62 -30.04
N SER A 499 9.61 -6.47 -31.21
CA SER A 499 8.41 -5.66 -31.37
C SER A 499 7.21 -6.21 -30.60
N LYS A 500 7.09 -7.54 -30.46
CA LYS A 500 6.08 -8.17 -29.60
C LYS A 500 6.37 -7.99 -28.11
N GLU A 501 7.63 -7.96 -27.72
CA GLU A 501 8.00 -7.68 -26.33
C GLU A 501 7.76 -6.20 -26.00
N GLU A 502 8.09 -5.29 -26.91
CA GLU A 502 7.74 -3.86 -26.84
C GLU A 502 6.22 -3.64 -26.82
N GLU A 503 5.45 -4.32 -27.66
CA GLU A 503 3.97 -4.28 -27.67
C GLU A 503 3.37 -4.79 -26.35
N LYS A 504 3.87 -5.91 -25.80
CA LYS A 504 3.50 -6.37 -24.44
C LYS A 504 3.86 -5.35 -23.36
N ILE A 505 5.01 -4.69 -23.46
CA ILE A 505 5.46 -3.67 -22.50
C ILE A 505 4.57 -2.44 -22.58
N GLN A 506 4.17 -1.98 -23.79
CA GLN A 506 3.25 -0.86 -23.96
C GLN A 506 1.84 -1.18 -23.46
N GLU A 507 1.32 -2.38 -23.72
CA GLU A 507 0.01 -2.81 -23.19
C GLU A 507 0.06 -3.03 -21.67
N ALA A 508 1.15 -3.59 -21.13
CA ALA A 508 1.36 -3.69 -19.69
C ALA A 508 1.49 -2.32 -19.01
N LEU A 509 2.15 -1.35 -19.66
CA LEU A 509 2.23 0.05 -19.23
C LEU A 509 0.83 0.65 -19.19
N ARG A 510 0.06 0.55 -20.29
CA ARG A 510 -1.31 1.07 -20.40
C ARG A 510 -2.20 0.50 -19.29
N VAL A 511 -2.23 -0.82 -19.15
CA VAL A 511 -3.05 -1.51 -18.14
C VAL A 511 -2.59 -1.16 -16.72
N ALA A 512 -1.29 -1.20 -16.41
CA ALA A 512 -0.79 -0.89 -15.07
C ALA A 512 -0.96 0.60 -14.71
N LYS A 513 -0.89 1.51 -15.68
CA LYS A 513 -1.16 2.93 -15.51
C LYS A 513 -2.65 3.18 -15.29
N GLU A 514 -3.55 2.59 -16.09
CA GLU A 514 -4.99 2.63 -15.85
C GLU A 514 -5.38 2.02 -14.50
N GLU A 515 -4.80 0.88 -14.10
CA GLU A 515 -5.05 0.25 -12.81
C GLU A 515 -4.48 1.09 -11.64
N ARG A 516 -3.33 1.78 -11.79
CA ARG A 516 -2.80 2.72 -10.77
C ARG A 516 -3.66 3.98 -10.65
N ILE A 517 -4.10 4.57 -11.77
CA ILE A 517 -4.98 5.75 -11.80
C ILE A 517 -6.35 5.44 -11.17
N ARG A 518 -6.93 4.27 -11.48
CA ARG A 518 -8.17 3.80 -10.83
C ARG A 518 -8.03 3.58 -9.32
N ARG A 519 -6.79 3.40 -8.82
CA ARG A 519 -6.46 3.26 -7.39
C ARG A 519 -6.00 4.56 -6.72
N SER A 520 -5.84 5.68 -7.45
CA SER A 520 -5.31 6.94 -6.91
C SER A 520 -6.37 8.05 -6.70
N GLU A 521 -7.65 7.72 -6.87
CA GLU A 521 -8.85 8.46 -6.42
C GLU A 521 -8.96 9.96 -6.77
N GLY A 522 -8.15 10.46 -7.72
CA GLY A 522 -8.16 11.88 -8.11
C GLY A 522 -7.71 12.83 -7.00
N ARG A 523 -6.76 12.40 -6.16
CA ARG A 523 -6.21 13.17 -5.05
C ARG A 523 -5.23 14.24 -5.54
N VAL A 524 -5.44 15.49 -5.10
CA VAL A 524 -4.66 16.70 -5.45
C VAL A 524 -4.09 17.28 -4.16
N ILE A 525 -2.76 17.32 -4.05
CA ILE A 525 -2.04 17.90 -2.90
C ILE A 525 -1.19 19.12 -3.31
N SER A 526 -1.12 19.43 -4.61
CA SER A 526 -0.45 20.58 -5.19
C SER A 526 -1.15 21.06 -6.45
N ARG A 527 -0.89 22.32 -6.84
CA ARG A 527 -1.37 22.90 -8.10
C ARG A 527 -0.85 22.16 -9.35
N GLU A 528 0.28 21.47 -9.25
CA GLU A 528 0.80 20.69 -10.38
C GLU A 528 0.03 19.38 -10.56
N ASP A 529 -0.41 18.74 -9.47
CA ASP A 529 -1.30 17.57 -9.56
C ASP A 529 -2.62 17.95 -10.26
N TYR A 530 -3.19 19.11 -9.94
CA TYR A 530 -4.40 19.63 -10.59
C TYR A 530 -4.27 19.74 -12.11
N LYS A 531 -3.13 20.23 -12.62
CA LYS A 531 -2.85 20.32 -14.07
C LYS A 531 -2.70 18.95 -14.74
N ASN A 532 -2.29 17.94 -13.97
CA ASN A 532 -2.02 16.57 -14.45
C ASN A 532 -3.21 15.62 -14.22
N LEU A 533 -4.36 16.12 -13.74
CA LEU A 533 -5.60 15.36 -13.68
C LEU A 533 -6.10 14.98 -15.07
N LEU A 534 -6.62 13.76 -15.20
CA LEU A 534 -7.27 13.28 -16.41
C LEU A 534 -8.78 13.59 -16.38
N GLU A 535 -9.35 13.99 -17.51
CA GLU A 535 -10.78 14.31 -17.69
C GLU A 535 -11.74 13.18 -17.27
N SER A 536 -11.23 11.94 -17.19
CA SER A 536 -11.96 10.70 -16.96
C SER A 536 -11.98 10.19 -15.51
N ILE A 537 -11.39 10.92 -14.56
CA ILE A 537 -11.33 10.52 -13.13
C ILE A 537 -12.74 10.29 -12.52
N PRO A 538 -12.90 9.30 -11.63
CA PRO A 538 -14.20 8.97 -11.02
C PRO A 538 -14.58 9.89 -9.86
N GLY A 539 -13.60 10.55 -9.23
CA GLY A 539 -13.77 11.48 -8.13
C GLY A 539 -12.57 12.44 -8.06
N LEU A 540 -12.71 13.50 -7.27
CA LEU A 540 -11.69 14.54 -7.04
C LEU A 540 -11.61 14.85 -5.55
N SER A 541 -10.41 14.81 -4.97
CA SER A 541 -10.13 15.24 -3.58
C SER A 541 -9.03 16.31 -3.60
N ILE A 542 -9.38 17.56 -3.32
CA ILE A 542 -8.40 18.66 -3.15
C ILE A 542 -8.06 18.78 -1.68
N GLU A 543 -6.78 18.62 -1.33
CA GLU A 543 -6.32 18.55 0.06
C GLU A 543 -5.29 19.65 0.39
N SER A 544 -5.75 20.63 1.18
CA SER A 544 -4.97 21.70 1.83
C SER A 544 -4.07 22.52 0.90
N CYS A 545 -4.45 22.62 -0.37
CA CYS A 545 -3.66 23.21 -1.45
C CYS A 545 -4.49 24.20 -2.29
N CYS A 546 -3.96 24.63 -3.45
CA CYS A 546 -4.55 25.69 -4.30
C CYS A 546 -4.73 27.02 -3.53
N ASN A 547 -3.72 27.36 -2.72
CA ASN A 547 -3.72 28.51 -1.79
C ASN A 547 -2.75 29.62 -2.23
N GLU A 548 -2.24 29.55 -3.47
CA GLU A 548 -1.38 30.54 -4.10
C GLU A 548 -2.18 31.75 -4.62
N SER A 549 -1.63 32.96 -4.51
CA SER A 549 -2.34 34.21 -4.86
C SER A 549 -2.57 34.44 -6.35
N ASP A 550 -1.98 33.61 -7.22
CA ASP A 550 -2.25 33.58 -8.66
C ASP A 550 -3.22 32.45 -9.08
N PHE A 551 -3.69 31.63 -8.14
CA PHE A 551 -4.70 30.60 -8.37
C PHE A 551 -6.11 31.16 -8.09
N THR A 552 -6.60 31.99 -9.02
CA THR A 552 -7.84 32.78 -8.84
C THR A 552 -9.12 32.13 -9.38
N SER A 553 -9.02 31.05 -10.16
CA SER A 553 -10.18 30.32 -10.71
C SER A 553 -10.01 28.81 -10.61
N LEU A 554 -11.12 28.12 -10.31
CA LEU A 554 -11.21 26.66 -10.26
C LEU A 554 -12.24 26.17 -11.28
N ASP A 555 -11.83 26.06 -12.55
CA ASP A 555 -12.69 25.54 -13.62
C ASP A 555 -12.67 24.02 -13.67
N LEU A 556 -13.75 23.39 -13.18
CA LEU A 556 -13.92 21.94 -13.19
C LEU A 556 -14.61 21.44 -14.49
N SER A 557 -14.93 22.31 -15.44
CA SER A 557 -15.68 21.97 -16.66
C SER A 557 -15.10 20.79 -17.48
N PRO A 558 -13.77 20.62 -17.64
CA PRO A 558 -13.21 19.48 -18.40
C PRO A 558 -13.53 18.10 -17.80
N PHE A 559 -13.76 18.01 -16.49
CA PHE A 559 -13.84 16.72 -15.77
C PHE A 559 -15.24 16.10 -15.84
N HIS A 560 -15.76 15.91 -17.05
CA HIS A 560 -17.07 15.30 -17.33
C HIS A 560 -17.23 13.88 -16.74
N GLY A 561 -16.13 13.23 -16.35
CA GLY A 561 -16.10 11.91 -15.73
C GLY A 561 -16.59 11.86 -14.26
N LEU A 562 -16.54 12.97 -13.53
CA LEU A 562 -16.63 12.99 -12.06
C LEU A 562 -17.96 12.46 -11.49
N GLY A 563 -17.85 11.60 -10.48
CA GLY A 563 -18.93 11.14 -9.61
C GLY A 563 -18.96 11.82 -8.24
N SER A 564 -17.84 12.32 -7.73
CA SER A 564 -17.76 13.05 -6.45
C SER A 564 -16.71 14.16 -6.49
N ILE A 565 -16.95 15.24 -5.74
CA ILE A 565 -15.98 16.31 -5.48
C ILE A 565 -15.87 16.52 -3.96
N SER A 566 -14.64 16.49 -3.45
CA SER A 566 -14.29 16.79 -2.07
C SER A 566 -13.20 17.87 -2.05
N ILE A 567 -13.38 18.90 -1.22
CA ILE A 567 -12.36 19.93 -0.96
C ILE A 567 -12.16 19.98 0.55
N SER A 568 -10.93 19.75 1.03
CA SER A 568 -10.63 19.74 2.46
C SER A 568 -10.74 21.16 3.07
N PRO A 569 -10.71 21.29 4.41
CA PRO A 569 -10.63 22.59 5.07
C PRO A 569 -9.45 23.44 4.58
N GLN A 570 -9.61 24.77 4.67
CA GLN A 570 -8.59 25.79 4.38
C GLN A 570 -7.94 25.69 2.98
N SER A 571 -8.68 25.21 1.97
CA SER A 571 -8.23 25.11 0.58
C SER A 571 -8.80 26.21 -0.32
N CYS A 572 -8.23 26.37 -1.52
CA CYS A 572 -8.73 27.29 -2.56
C CYS A 572 -8.84 28.76 -2.12
N ARG A 573 -7.95 29.21 -1.22
CA ARG A 573 -8.04 30.47 -0.44
C ARG A 573 -8.24 31.75 -1.26
N TYR A 574 -7.69 31.83 -2.47
CA TYR A 574 -7.74 33.01 -3.36
C TYR A 574 -8.63 32.84 -4.61
N VAL A 575 -9.35 31.71 -4.72
CA VAL A 575 -10.29 31.50 -5.83
C VAL A 575 -11.50 32.43 -5.66
N THR A 576 -11.87 33.18 -6.70
CA THR A 576 -12.97 34.17 -6.67
C THR A 576 -14.25 33.71 -7.38
N SER A 577 -14.22 32.58 -8.07
CA SER A 577 -15.37 32.00 -8.77
C SER A 577 -15.34 30.48 -8.72
N PHE A 578 -16.49 29.87 -8.41
CA PHE A 578 -16.67 28.42 -8.34
C PHE A 578 -17.91 28.01 -9.14
N ALA A 579 -17.68 27.38 -10.29
CA ALA A 579 -18.74 27.02 -11.22
C ALA A 579 -18.70 25.52 -11.57
N ILE A 580 -19.87 24.87 -11.48
CA ILE A 580 -20.09 23.51 -11.96
C ILE A 580 -21.29 23.54 -12.92
N ASN A 581 -21.09 23.13 -14.17
CA ASN A 581 -22.15 23.09 -15.18
C ASN A 581 -22.14 21.76 -15.94
N GLY A 582 -23.31 21.13 -16.09
CA GLY A 582 -23.52 20.02 -17.02
C GLY A 582 -22.90 18.68 -16.63
N MET A 583 -22.39 18.50 -15.41
CA MET A 583 -21.79 17.24 -14.96
C MET A 583 -22.85 16.13 -14.84
N LYS A 584 -22.91 15.26 -15.85
CA LYS A 584 -23.91 14.19 -15.98
C LYS A 584 -23.73 13.05 -14.99
N LYS A 585 -22.54 12.89 -14.40
CA LYS A 585 -22.18 11.79 -13.50
C LYS A 585 -22.13 12.16 -12.02
N LEU A 586 -21.94 13.44 -11.69
CA LEU A 586 -21.69 13.93 -10.33
C LEU A 586 -22.85 13.58 -9.40
N GLU A 587 -22.57 12.95 -8.26
CA GLU A 587 -23.54 12.49 -7.26
C GLU A 587 -23.39 13.18 -5.90
N SER A 588 -22.20 13.69 -5.54
CA SER A 588 -21.97 14.47 -4.30
C SER A 588 -20.94 15.59 -4.44
N VAL A 589 -21.12 16.67 -3.68
CA VAL A 589 -20.13 17.75 -3.48
C VAL A 589 -19.97 18.00 -1.97
N VAL A 590 -18.72 18.03 -1.49
CA VAL A 590 -18.36 18.32 -0.09
C VAL A 590 -17.29 19.41 -0.05
N ILE A 591 -17.53 20.47 0.72
CA ILE A 591 -16.59 21.58 0.93
C ILE A 591 -16.26 21.70 2.41
N GLY A 592 -14.97 21.64 2.75
CA GLY A 592 -14.43 21.71 4.11
C GLY A 592 -14.37 23.12 4.70
N GLU A 593 -14.14 23.17 6.01
CA GLU A 593 -14.23 24.37 6.83
C GLU A 593 -13.25 25.47 6.39
N GLY A 594 -13.72 26.73 6.31
CA GLY A 594 -12.86 27.88 6.05
C GLY A 594 -12.16 27.89 4.68
N SER A 595 -12.61 27.07 3.71
CA SER A 595 -12.15 27.14 2.32
C SER A 595 -12.76 28.34 1.57
N PHE A 596 -12.07 28.85 0.55
CA PHE A 596 -12.50 30.03 -0.24
C PHE A 596 -12.65 31.35 0.56
N THR A 597 -11.83 31.55 1.59
CA THR A 597 -12.03 32.59 2.64
C THR A 597 -11.33 33.94 2.47
N MET A 598 -10.39 34.12 1.53
CA MET A 598 -9.60 35.37 1.45
C MET A 598 -9.65 36.03 0.08
N CYS A 599 -10.80 36.64 -0.21
CA CYS A 599 -10.84 37.70 -1.20
C CYS A 599 -10.10 38.93 -0.62
N THR A 600 -9.01 39.36 -1.25
CA THR A 600 -8.21 40.53 -0.83
C THR A 600 -8.83 41.86 -1.26
N THR A 601 -9.95 41.81 -1.97
CA THR A 601 -10.76 42.94 -2.42
C THR A 601 -12.16 42.84 -1.84
N VAL A 602 -12.78 43.98 -1.50
CA VAL A 602 -14.20 44.06 -1.07
C VAL A 602 -15.13 43.95 -2.30
N SER A 603 -14.83 43.01 -3.19
CA SER A 603 -15.49 42.80 -4.47
C SER A 603 -16.65 41.84 -4.29
N THR A 604 -17.85 42.38 -4.19
CA THR A 604 -19.14 41.70 -4.03
C THR A 604 -19.56 40.79 -5.20
N ASN A 605 -18.64 40.53 -6.14
CA ASN A 605 -18.88 39.83 -7.41
C ASN A 605 -18.43 38.34 -7.39
N ASN A 606 -18.00 37.81 -6.24
CA ASN A 606 -17.62 36.40 -6.10
C ASN A 606 -18.86 35.51 -6.22
N ALA A 607 -18.83 34.51 -7.11
CA ALA A 607 -20.02 33.75 -7.52
C ALA A 607 -19.83 32.23 -7.39
N PHE A 608 -20.73 31.61 -6.63
CA PHE A 608 -20.91 30.16 -6.53
C PHE A 608 -22.10 29.74 -7.41
N THR A 609 -21.89 28.87 -8.40
CA THR A 609 -22.96 28.40 -9.29
C THR A 609 -22.85 26.91 -9.58
N ILE A 610 -23.89 26.13 -9.25
CA ILE A 610 -24.05 24.74 -9.70
C ILE A 610 -25.29 24.63 -10.56
N SER A 611 -25.12 24.13 -11.78
CA SER A 611 -26.19 24.05 -12.79
C SER A 611 -26.17 22.75 -13.59
N ASN A 612 -27.35 22.31 -14.02
CA ASN A 612 -27.53 21.22 -15.00
C ASN A 612 -26.85 19.88 -14.62
N CYS A 613 -26.77 19.57 -13.33
CA CYS A 613 -26.17 18.34 -12.80
C CYS A 613 -27.27 17.32 -12.43
N PRO A 614 -27.74 16.47 -13.36
CA PRO A 614 -28.96 15.69 -13.19
C PRO A 614 -28.86 14.58 -12.13
N LYS A 615 -27.64 14.16 -11.78
CA LYS A 615 -27.37 13.05 -10.84
C LYS A 615 -27.02 13.49 -9.42
N LEU A 616 -26.73 14.77 -9.18
CA LEU A 616 -26.24 15.27 -7.91
C LEU A 616 -27.30 15.03 -6.82
N LYS A 617 -26.93 14.37 -5.71
CA LYS A 617 -27.84 13.93 -4.64
C LYS A 617 -27.69 14.79 -3.38
N THR A 618 -26.47 15.17 -3.05
CA THR A 618 -26.13 15.89 -1.81
C THR A 618 -25.10 16.99 -2.07
N ILE A 619 -25.31 18.13 -1.43
CA ILE A 619 -24.33 19.22 -1.31
C ILE A 619 -24.14 19.50 0.18
N ALA A 620 -22.90 19.41 0.66
CA ALA A 620 -22.53 19.71 2.04
C ALA A 620 -21.40 20.76 2.06
N ILE A 621 -21.62 21.87 2.77
CA ILE A 621 -20.65 22.95 2.94
C ILE A 621 -20.42 23.13 4.44
N ALA A 622 -19.19 22.97 4.92
CA ALA A 622 -18.83 23.18 6.32
C ALA A 622 -18.71 24.67 6.67
N SER A 623 -18.74 24.99 7.97
CA SER A 623 -18.76 26.37 8.48
C SER A 623 -17.61 27.23 7.95
N ASN A 624 -17.84 28.54 7.91
CA ASN A 624 -16.89 29.57 7.49
C ASN A 624 -16.40 29.47 6.01
N ALA A 625 -16.85 28.49 5.23
CA ALA A 625 -16.53 28.39 3.81
C ALA A 625 -17.34 29.39 2.98
N PHE A 626 -16.73 29.96 1.93
CA PHE A 626 -17.32 31.02 1.10
C PHE A 626 -17.80 32.25 1.90
N MET A 627 -17.03 32.65 2.92
CA MET A 627 -17.25 33.89 3.68
C MET A 627 -17.12 35.10 2.74
N ASP A 628 -18.06 36.05 2.82
CA ASP A 628 -18.13 37.26 1.98
C ASP A 628 -18.25 37.01 0.44
N TRP A 629 -18.92 35.92 0.05
CA TRP A 629 -19.31 35.67 -1.34
C TRP A 629 -20.68 36.25 -1.67
N GLY A 630 -20.76 37.02 -2.76
CA GLY A 630 -21.94 37.80 -3.12
C GLY A 630 -23.07 36.99 -3.76
N ASP A 631 -22.75 36.04 -4.64
CA ASP A 631 -23.74 35.30 -5.43
C ASP A 631 -23.70 33.79 -5.14
N PHE A 632 -24.88 33.21 -4.91
CA PHE A 632 -25.11 31.78 -4.74
C PHE A 632 -26.27 31.29 -5.61
N GLN A 633 -26.02 30.37 -6.54
CA GLN A 633 -27.03 29.86 -7.46
C GLN A 633 -27.01 28.33 -7.61
N LEU A 634 -28.15 27.69 -7.35
CA LEU A 634 -28.44 26.27 -7.59
C LEU A 634 -29.57 26.12 -8.62
N LYS A 635 -29.28 25.56 -9.80
CA LYS A 635 -30.23 25.48 -10.93
C LYS A 635 -30.30 24.09 -11.59
N ASN A 636 -31.48 23.64 -12.02
CA ASN A 636 -31.67 22.45 -12.87
C ASN A 636 -31.04 21.13 -12.31
N MET A 637 -31.30 20.78 -11.05
CA MET A 637 -30.78 19.55 -10.42
C MET A 637 -31.89 18.58 -10.03
N LYS A 638 -32.15 17.62 -10.94
CA LYS A 638 -33.30 16.71 -10.87
C LYS A 638 -33.22 15.65 -9.77
N SER A 639 -32.02 15.36 -9.22
CA SER A 639 -31.81 14.31 -8.21
C SER A 639 -31.39 14.82 -6.83
N LEU A 640 -31.19 16.13 -6.65
CA LEU A 640 -30.71 16.70 -5.39
C LEU A 640 -31.77 16.45 -4.32
N ARG A 641 -31.39 15.92 -3.15
CA ARG A 641 -32.30 15.55 -2.06
C ARG A 641 -32.09 16.40 -0.82
N GLU A 642 -30.84 16.68 -0.50
CA GLU A 642 -30.45 17.41 0.70
C GLU A 642 -29.35 18.43 0.39
N LEU A 643 -29.50 19.61 0.98
CA LEU A 643 -28.51 20.66 1.05
C LEU A 643 -28.25 20.98 2.53
N SER A 644 -26.98 20.91 2.95
CA SER A 644 -26.54 21.34 4.27
C SER A 644 -25.43 22.38 4.19
N MET A 645 -25.55 23.44 4.99
CA MET A 645 -24.52 24.45 5.20
C MET A 645 -24.25 24.62 6.69
N GLY A 646 -22.97 24.71 7.07
CA GLY A 646 -22.53 25.15 8.39
C GLY A 646 -22.68 26.66 8.59
N ASP A 647 -22.14 27.18 9.69
CA ASP A 647 -22.32 28.56 10.11
C ASP A 647 -21.49 29.55 9.28
N ASN A 648 -21.97 30.79 9.15
CA ASN A 648 -21.33 31.92 8.46
C ASN A 648 -21.05 31.73 6.95
N CYS A 649 -21.50 30.63 6.34
CA CYS A 649 -21.39 30.43 4.89
C CYS A 649 -22.18 31.52 4.13
N PHE A 650 -21.57 32.15 3.13
CA PHE A 650 -22.21 33.21 2.33
C PHE A 650 -22.80 34.36 3.18
N CYS A 651 -22.13 34.75 4.27
CA CYS A 651 -22.41 36.04 4.90
C CYS A 651 -22.19 37.18 3.89
N ARG A 652 -22.97 38.26 4.00
CA ARG A 652 -23.00 39.39 3.04
C ARG A 652 -23.38 38.99 1.61
N CYS A 653 -24.09 37.88 1.42
CA CYS A 653 -24.63 37.46 0.13
C CYS A 653 -25.77 38.37 -0.36
N HIS A 654 -25.67 38.77 -1.62
CA HIS A 654 -26.61 39.65 -2.33
C HIS A 654 -27.65 38.84 -3.12
N THR A 655 -27.26 37.75 -3.78
CA THR A 655 -28.17 36.96 -4.61
C THR A 655 -28.16 35.48 -4.20
N THR A 656 -29.30 34.97 -3.74
CA THR A 656 -29.48 33.56 -3.39
C THR A 656 -30.56 32.93 -4.27
N VAL A 657 -30.22 31.92 -5.08
CA VAL A 657 -31.16 31.31 -6.05
C VAL A 657 -31.22 29.78 -5.92
N PHE A 658 -32.44 29.26 -5.80
CA PHE A 658 -32.80 27.85 -5.86
C PHE A 658 -33.89 27.66 -6.94
N GLU A 659 -33.57 27.07 -8.09
CA GLU A 659 -34.49 27.02 -9.24
C GLU A 659 -34.45 25.63 -9.91
N ASP A 660 -35.63 25.03 -10.14
CA ASP A 660 -35.79 23.71 -10.78
C ASP A 660 -35.06 22.55 -10.06
N LEU A 661 -35.40 22.36 -8.78
CA LEU A 661 -34.85 21.32 -7.90
C LEU A 661 -35.94 20.32 -7.42
N PRO A 662 -36.61 19.58 -8.34
CA PRO A 662 -37.87 18.85 -8.06
C PRO A 662 -37.75 17.59 -7.17
N SER A 663 -36.54 17.25 -6.70
CA SER A 663 -36.29 16.15 -5.75
C SER A 663 -35.82 16.62 -4.37
N LEU A 664 -35.56 17.91 -4.19
CA LEU A 664 -35.00 18.46 -2.96
C LEU A 664 -36.03 18.36 -1.84
N SER A 665 -35.72 17.62 -0.78
CA SER A 665 -36.64 17.35 0.33
C SER A 665 -36.29 18.11 1.61
N SER A 666 -35.01 18.45 1.82
CA SER A 666 -34.57 19.26 2.97
C SER A 666 -33.49 20.28 2.61
N ILE A 667 -33.65 21.50 3.12
CA ILE A 667 -32.62 22.53 3.20
C ILE A 667 -32.29 22.78 4.68
N LYS A 668 -31.01 22.70 5.04
CA LYS A 668 -30.47 22.95 6.38
C LYS A 668 -29.37 24.01 6.29
N LEU A 669 -29.56 25.14 6.97
CA LEU A 669 -28.57 26.23 7.03
C LEU A 669 -28.12 26.47 8.48
N GLY A 670 -26.85 26.78 8.70
CA GLY A 670 -26.31 27.20 9.99
C GLY A 670 -26.69 28.63 10.40
N ILE A 671 -26.05 29.13 11.45
CA ILE A 671 -26.15 30.51 11.95
C ILE A 671 -25.54 31.48 10.94
N GLY A 672 -26.17 32.64 10.72
CA GLY A 672 -25.64 33.71 9.86
C GLY A 672 -25.58 33.39 8.35
N VAL A 673 -26.08 32.23 7.92
CA VAL A 673 -26.00 31.79 6.52
C VAL A 673 -26.93 32.64 5.65
N PHE A 674 -26.38 33.26 4.60
CA PHE A 674 -27.07 34.31 3.84
C PHE A 674 -27.57 35.48 4.73
N GLU A 675 -26.89 35.80 5.84
CA GLU A 675 -27.05 37.10 6.50
C GLU A 675 -26.46 38.18 5.56
N GLY A 676 -27.30 38.65 4.63
CA GLY A 676 -26.92 39.61 3.57
C GLY A 676 -26.45 40.96 4.09
N ASP A 677 -25.90 41.78 3.19
CA ASP A 677 -25.33 43.08 3.55
C ASP A 677 -26.42 44.11 3.91
N GLU A 678 -26.28 44.77 5.06
CA GLU A 678 -27.23 45.81 5.50
C GLU A 678 -27.25 47.05 4.59
N GLN A 679 -26.26 47.23 3.70
CA GLN A 679 -26.21 48.35 2.73
C GLN A 679 -26.78 48.03 1.34
N ASN A 680 -27.05 46.76 1.01
CA ASN A 680 -27.41 46.35 -0.36
C ASN A 680 -28.79 45.65 -0.46
N GLN A 681 -29.33 45.57 -1.67
CA GLN A 681 -30.58 44.84 -1.93
C GLN A 681 -30.33 43.33 -2.02
N ASN A 682 -30.41 42.64 -0.88
CA ASN A 682 -30.25 41.18 -0.86
C ASN A 682 -31.56 40.49 -1.32
N ALA A 683 -31.45 39.56 -2.27
CA ALA A 683 -32.56 38.93 -2.98
C ALA A 683 -32.53 37.39 -2.92
N LEU A 684 -33.62 36.80 -2.42
CA LEU A 684 -33.85 35.34 -2.39
C LEU A 684 -34.83 34.93 -3.48
N THR A 685 -34.47 33.92 -4.28
CA THR A 685 -35.36 33.27 -5.25
C THR A 685 -35.43 31.77 -4.98
N MET A 686 -36.63 31.25 -4.77
CA MET A 686 -36.93 29.82 -4.63
C MET A 686 -38.06 29.46 -5.59
N LYS A 687 -37.79 28.59 -6.57
CA LYS A 687 -38.73 28.25 -7.65
C LYS A 687 -38.71 26.76 -7.98
N ASN A 688 -39.89 26.18 -8.18
CA ASN A 688 -40.08 24.80 -8.63
C ASN A 688 -39.38 23.76 -7.71
N LEU A 689 -39.58 23.93 -6.40
CA LEU A 689 -39.02 23.07 -5.35
C LEU A 689 -40.07 22.05 -4.88
N SER A 690 -40.60 21.29 -5.84
CA SER A 690 -41.90 20.59 -5.71
C SER A 690 -41.95 19.40 -4.72
N LYS A 691 -40.86 19.09 -4.02
CA LYS A 691 -40.79 18.06 -2.96
C LYS A 691 -40.16 18.56 -1.66
N LEU A 692 -39.91 19.87 -1.54
CA LEU A 692 -39.26 20.43 -0.36
C LEU A 692 -40.19 20.33 0.85
N GLN A 693 -39.94 19.40 1.76
CA GLN A 693 -40.74 19.17 2.97
C GLN A 693 -40.21 19.97 4.17
N SER A 694 -38.89 20.14 4.27
CA SER A 694 -38.23 20.75 5.41
C SER A 694 -37.30 21.90 4.99
N PHE A 695 -37.48 23.07 5.59
CA PHE A 695 -36.55 24.19 5.49
C PHE A 695 -36.25 24.74 6.88
N THR A 696 -35.01 24.52 7.34
CA THR A 696 -34.54 24.89 8.68
C THR A 696 -33.26 25.71 8.58
N ALA A 697 -33.17 26.81 9.33
CA ALA A 697 -31.98 27.65 9.37
C ALA A 697 -31.58 28.01 10.82
N GLY A 698 -30.32 28.34 11.03
CA GLY A 698 -29.81 28.90 12.28
C GLY A 698 -30.22 30.36 12.48
N GLU A 699 -29.83 30.95 13.62
CA GLU A 699 -30.19 32.35 13.92
C GLU A 699 -29.57 33.31 12.90
N LYS A 700 -30.31 34.37 12.55
CA LYS A 700 -29.93 35.43 11.60
C LYS A 700 -29.70 34.97 10.16
N ALA A 701 -29.81 33.69 9.85
CA ALA A 701 -29.81 33.24 8.47
C ALA A 701 -30.94 33.94 7.69
N LEU A 702 -30.66 34.46 6.50
CA LEU A 702 -31.59 35.26 5.68
C LEU A 702 -32.13 36.55 6.35
N ARG A 703 -31.53 37.03 7.47
CA ARG A 703 -32.00 38.20 8.25
C ARG A 703 -32.15 39.47 7.41
N CYS A 704 -31.15 39.76 6.59
CA CYS A 704 -31.07 40.98 5.78
C CYS A 704 -31.68 40.84 4.37
N VAL A 705 -32.40 39.75 4.07
CA VAL A 705 -33.07 39.59 2.78
C VAL A 705 -34.17 40.64 2.62
N THR A 706 -34.03 41.49 1.60
CA THR A 706 -34.93 42.61 1.31
C THR A 706 -36.01 42.25 0.31
N HIS A 707 -35.71 41.33 -0.62
CA HIS A 707 -36.64 40.87 -1.65
C HIS A 707 -36.67 39.33 -1.68
N ALA A 708 -37.86 38.73 -1.66
CA ALA A 708 -38.01 37.28 -1.75
C ALA A 708 -39.07 36.86 -2.77
N THR A 709 -38.77 35.84 -3.58
CA THR A 709 -39.67 35.26 -4.59
C THR A 709 -39.76 33.75 -4.40
N LEU A 710 -40.91 33.23 -3.96
CA LEU A 710 -41.11 31.85 -3.50
C LEU A 710 -42.26 31.17 -4.27
N ILE A 711 -41.95 30.49 -5.38
CA ILE A 711 -42.94 29.99 -6.35
C ILE A 711 -42.87 28.46 -6.48
N ASN A 712 -44.04 27.80 -6.47
CA ASN A 712 -44.19 26.37 -6.71
C ASN A 712 -43.37 25.50 -5.72
N ILE A 713 -43.77 25.59 -4.44
CA ILE A 713 -43.24 24.85 -3.30
C ILE A 713 -44.41 24.17 -2.52
N PRO A 714 -45.25 23.32 -3.17
CA PRO A 714 -46.51 22.84 -2.61
C PRO A 714 -46.39 21.74 -1.53
N SER A 715 -45.19 21.18 -1.29
CA SER A 715 -44.96 20.07 -0.37
C SER A 715 -44.26 20.47 0.93
N LEU A 716 -44.18 21.76 1.24
CA LEU A 716 -43.56 22.23 2.47
C LEU A 716 -44.44 21.87 3.67
N GLU A 717 -43.85 21.26 4.69
CA GLU A 717 -44.51 20.77 5.91
C GLU A 717 -43.86 21.33 7.19
N SER A 718 -42.55 21.61 7.16
CA SER A 718 -41.78 22.07 8.31
C SER A 718 -40.88 23.25 7.93
N LEU A 719 -41.17 24.41 8.52
CA LEU A 719 -40.42 25.65 8.33
C LEU A 719 -39.90 26.15 9.69
N CYS A 720 -38.60 26.42 9.79
CA CYS A 720 -37.98 26.99 10.98
C CYS A 720 -36.90 28.00 10.58
N LEU A 721 -37.21 29.30 10.64
CA LEU A 721 -36.35 30.39 10.17
C LEU A 721 -36.21 31.48 11.26
N PRO A 722 -35.48 31.21 12.36
CA PRO A 722 -35.38 32.12 13.50
C PRO A 722 -34.65 33.41 13.12
N ARG A 723 -35.38 34.53 13.13
CA ARG A 723 -34.90 35.88 12.78
C ARG A 723 -34.46 36.05 11.31
N ALA A 724 -34.94 35.19 10.42
CA ALA A 724 -34.91 35.48 8.99
C ALA A 724 -35.82 36.68 8.65
N PHE A 725 -35.57 37.33 7.51
CA PHE A 725 -36.47 38.33 6.93
C PHE A 725 -36.75 39.58 7.82
N GLU A 726 -35.91 39.90 8.83
CA GLU A 726 -36.01 41.13 9.63
C GLU A 726 -36.01 42.43 8.78
N LYS A 727 -35.50 42.37 7.55
CA LYS A 727 -35.40 43.50 6.60
C LYS A 727 -36.25 43.33 5.33
N ILE A 728 -37.23 42.42 5.29
CA ILE A 728 -38.02 42.16 4.08
C ILE A 728 -38.86 43.39 3.69
N ALA A 729 -38.68 43.84 2.45
CA ALA A 729 -39.40 44.96 1.84
C ALA A 729 -40.41 44.49 0.78
N ALA A 730 -40.12 43.38 0.08
CA ALA A 730 -41.04 42.77 -0.88
C ALA A 730 -40.99 41.24 -0.83
N LEU A 731 -42.16 40.60 -0.73
CA LEU A 731 -42.32 39.14 -0.73
C LEU A 731 -43.37 38.74 -1.77
N THR A 732 -42.94 37.96 -2.78
CA THR A 732 -43.78 37.41 -3.84
C THR A 732 -43.87 35.89 -3.68
N PHE A 733 -45.06 35.31 -3.72
CA PHE A 733 -45.23 33.84 -3.65
C PHE A 733 -46.45 33.34 -4.43
N SER A 734 -46.42 32.05 -4.82
CA SER A 734 -47.56 31.34 -5.40
C SER A 734 -47.35 29.81 -5.43
N ASN A 735 -48.41 29.04 -5.18
CA ASN A 735 -48.40 27.59 -5.04
C ASN A 735 -47.35 27.09 -4.01
N ALA A 736 -47.41 27.61 -2.79
CA ALA A 736 -46.40 27.40 -1.77
C ALA A 736 -47.07 27.15 -0.38
N SER A 737 -47.35 25.89 -0.06
CA SER A 737 -48.32 25.44 0.96
C SER A 737 -48.26 26.15 2.31
N GLU A 738 -47.16 26.02 3.05
CA GLU A 738 -46.96 26.67 4.35
C GLU A 738 -46.55 28.14 4.21
N LEU A 739 -46.03 28.55 3.05
CA LEU A 739 -45.64 29.95 2.80
C LEU A 739 -46.87 30.84 2.56
N GLU A 740 -47.94 30.31 1.96
CA GLU A 740 -49.23 30.98 1.81
C GLU A 740 -49.93 31.19 3.17
N ARG A 741 -49.67 30.31 4.16
CA ARG A 741 -50.11 30.52 5.55
C ARG A 741 -49.39 31.70 6.23
N LEU A 742 -48.24 32.14 5.70
CA LEU A 742 -47.51 33.32 6.20
C LEU A 742 -48.09 34.65 5.72
N GLN A 743 -49.12 34.67 4.86
CA GLN A 743 -49.70 35.91 4.31
C GLN A 743 -50.27 36.87 5.39
N ASN A 744 -50.45 36.39 6.62
CA ASN A 744 -50.87 37.19 7.79
C ASN A 744 -49.71 37.64 8.71
N LEU A 745 -48.44 37.41 8.36
CA LEU A 745 -47.32 37.66 9.28
C LEU A 745 -46.84 39.12 9.34
N GLN A 746 -47.33 39.82 10.36
CA GLN A 746 -46.39 40.43 11.33
C GLN A 746 -45.55 39.31 11.99
N PRO A 747 -44.30 39.57 12.41
CA PRO A 747 -43.22 38.57 12.36
C PRO A 747 -43.41 37.28 13.20
N CYS A 748 -42.90 36.18 12.62
CA CYS A 748 -42.55 34.91 13.27
C CYS A 748 -43.68 34.05 13.90
N VAL A 749 -44.32 33.21 13.08
CA VAL A 749 -44.98 31.98 13.56
C VAL A 749 -44.09 30.76 13.25
N THR A 750 -43.26 30.40 14.22
CA THR A 750 -42.67 29.07 14.37
C THR A 750 -43.10 28.53 15.74
N ARG A 751 -43.73 27.36 15.83
CA ARG A 751 -44.12 26.76 17.13
C ARG A 751 -43.03 25.88 17.76
N ARG A 752 -41.88 25.79 17.10
CA ARG A 752 -40.65 25.14 17.60
C ARG A 752 -39.62 26.23 17.86
N PHE A 753 -38.95 26.17 19.00
CA PHE A 753 -37.98 27.19 19.39
C PHE A 753 -36.67 26.57 19.89
N THR A 754 -35.55 27.04 19.33
CA THR A 754 -34.24 26.93 19.98
C THR A 754 -34.06 28.11 20.93
N VAL A 755 -33.50 27.88 22.12
CA VAL A 755 -33.41 28.87 23.20
C VAL A 755 -31.97 28.98 23.71
N ARG A 756 -31.43 30.20 23.75
CA ARG A 756 -30.05 30.52 24.20
C ARG A 756 -29.99 31.32 25.51
N SER A 757 -31.04 32.07 25.83
CA SER A 757 -31.14 32.86 27.07
C SER A 757 -32.42 32.60 27.85
N LEU A 758 -32.40 32.89 29.15
CA LEU A 758 -33.60 32.90 29.99
C LEU A 758 -34.59 33.98 29.53
N GLN A 759 -34.10 35.06 28.90
CA GLN A 759 -34.94 36.08 28.28
C GLN A 759 -35.73 35.50 27.09
N GLU A 760 -35.11 34.75 26.19
CA GLU A 760 -35.81 34.03 25.11
C GLU A 760 -36.79 33.00 25.68
N PHE A 761 -36.37 32.20 26.66
CA PHE A 761 -37.23 31.21 27.31
C PHE A 761 -38.52 31.83 27.85
N ASN A 762 -38.41 32.98 28.52
CA ASN A 762 -39.54 33.71 29.09
C ASN A 762 -40.37 34.47 28.05
N ALA A 763 -39.83 34.73 26.85
CA ALA A 763 -40.54 35.34 25.74
C ALA A 763 -41.32 34.35 24.84
N LEU A 764 -41.16 33.03 25.05
CA LEU A 764 -41.84 32.00 24.25
C LEU A 764 -43.38 32.08 24.33
N PRO A 765 -44.10 31.93 23.20
CA PRO A 765 -45.57 31.98 23.17
C PRO A 765 -46.21 30.71 23.73
N ALA A 766 -47.43 30.85 24.29
CA ALA A 766 -48.14 29.75 24.94
C ALA A 766 -48.57 28.60 24.01
N ASP A 767 -48.61 28.81 22.68
CA ASP A 767 -48.94 27.78 21.70
C ASP A 767 -47.71 27.03 21.13
N THR A 768 -46.56 27.18 21.79
CA THR A 768 -45.33 26.40 21.56
C THR A 768 -45.59 24.89 21.65
N VAL A 769 -44.97 24.17 20.71
CA VAL A 769 -45.05 22.70 20.52
C VAL A 769 -43.72 22.02 20.82
N GLU A 770 -42.59 22.71 20.67
CA GLU A 770 -41.25 22.14 20.88
C GLU A 770 -40.29 23.20 21.44
N ILE A 771 -39.55 22.85 22.48
CA ILE A 771 -38.51 23.69 23.09
C ILE A 771 -37.21 22.90 23.11
N ALA A 772 -36.17 23.47 22.49
CA ALA A 772 -34.81 22.94 22.48
C ALA A 772 -33.85 23.99 23.06
N VAL A 773 -33.48 23.87 24.32
CA VAL A 773 -32.48 24.77 24.95
C VAL A 773 -31.08 24.33 24.49
N GLU A 774 -30.29 25.26 23.95
CA GLU A 774 -28.96 24.95 23.38
C GLU A 774 -27.90 24.80 24.49
N ASN A 775 -26.84 24.01 24.27
CA ASN A 775 -25.81 23.76 25.29
C ASN A 775 -25.21 25.06 25.87
N ASN A 776 -25.01 25.10 27.19
CA ASN A 776 -24.51 26.22 27.99
C ASN A 776 -25.46 27.44 28.13
N SER A 777 -26.75 27.27 27.84
CA SER A 777 -27.75 28.35 27.80
C SER A 777 -28.53 28.54 29.10
N CYS A 778 -29.23 29.68 29.19
CA CYS A 778 -30.12 30.02 30.31
C CYS A 778 -29.44 30.02 31.70
N ASN A 779 -28.17 30.44 31.76
CA ASN A 779 -27.30 30.38 32.94
C ASN A 779 -27.18 31.72 33.71
N GLU A 780 -28.13 32.63 33.52
CA GLU A 780 -28.18 33.95 34.15
C GLU A 780 -28.12 33.87 35.70
N PRO A 781 -27.66 34.92 36.42
CA PRO A 781 -27.49 34.86 37.88
C PRO A 781 -28.77 34.61 38.69
N VAL A 782 -29.95 34.79 38.09
CA VAL A 782 -31.26 34.58 38.73
C VAL A 782 -32.16 33.83 37.75
N VAL A 783 -32.12 32.49 37.81
CA VAL A 783 -33.05 31.61 37.06
C VAL A 783 -34.27 31.25 37.90
N GLY A 784 -34.06 30.74 39.12
CA GLY A 784 -35.15 30.31 40.00
C GLY A 784 -35.94 29.11 39.44
N THR A 785 -37.27 29.17 39.51
CA THR A 785 -38.15 28.08 39.07
C THR A 785 -38.43 28.14 37.56
N VAL A 786 -37.98 27.13 36.83
CA VAL A 786 -38.25 26.91 35.41
C VAL A 786 -39.58 26.17 35.27
N ASP A 787 -40.65 26.90 34.94
CA ASP A 787 -42.00 26.37 34.85
C ASP A 787 -42.52 26.32 33.39
N VAL A 788 -42.65 25.12 32.84
CA VAL A 788 -43.14 24.89 31.47
C VAL A 788 -44.65 24.62 31.39
N SER A 789 -45.38 24.65 32.52
CA SER A 789 -46.83 24.42 32.57
C SER A 789 -47.63 25.47 31.75
N ARG A 790 -46.98 26.58 31.37
CA ARG A 790 -47.53 27.62 30.48
C ARG A 790 -47.63 27.24 29.00
N PHE A 791 -47.15 26.07 28.60
CA PHE A 791 -47.11 25.60 27.20
C PHE A 791 -48.02 24.36 26.97
N PRO A 792 -49.36 24.49 27.01
CA PRO A 792 -50.30 23.36 26.93
C PRO A 792 -50.25 22.53 25.64
N ARG A 793 -49.46 22.93 24.64
CA ARG A 793 -49.23 22.19 23.37
C ARG A 793 -47.85 21.56 23.25
N LEU A 794 -46.99 21.69 24.26
CA LEU A 794 -45.62 21.19 24.24
C LEU A 794 -45.60 19.66 24.10
N GLU A 795 -45.04 19.15 23.00
CA GLU A 795 -44.88 17.73 22.71
C GLU A 795 -43.47 17.22 23.04
N LEU A 796 -42.45 18.07 22.95
CA LEU A 796 -41.06 17.77 23.26
C LEU A 796 -40.42 18.93 24.02
N LEU A 797 -39.84 18.63 25.18
CA LEU A 797 -38.89 19.50 25.88
C LEU A 797 -37.51 18.84 25.86
N ARG A 798 -36.55 19.47 25.18
CA ARG A 798 -35.13 19.12 25.20
C ARG A 798 -34.34 20.26 25.84
N VAL A 799 -33.52 19.94 26.82
CA VAL A 799 -32.55 20.87 27.43
C VAL A 799 -31.15 20.34 27.14
N GLY A 800 -30.29 21.15 26.53
CA GLY A 800 -28.90 20.80 26.23
C GLY A 800 -28.00 20.75 27.47
N ASP A 801 -26.74 20.37 27.29
CA ASP A 801 -25.77 20.23 28.39
C ASP A 801 -25.44 21.58 29.04
N ASN A 802 -25.12 21.57 30.34
CA ASN A 802 -24.73 22.74 31.15
C ASN A 802 -25.77 23.88 31.16
N CYS A 803 -27.08 23.58 31.12
CA CYS A 803 -28.13 24.60 31.07
C CYS A 803 -28.82 24.83 32.42
N PHE A 804 -29.37 26.04 32.62
CA PHE A 804 -30.09 26.43 33.84
C PHE A 804 -29.30 26.20 35.14
N TRP A 805 -28.00 26.49 35.15
CA TRP A 805 -27.09 26.25 36.28
C TRP A 805 -27.60 26.81 37.61
N ASN A 806 -28.20 28.00 37.59
CA ASN A 806 -28.76 28.68 38.76
C ASN A 806 -30.27 28.38 38.96
N GLY A 807 -30.83 27.43 38.19
CA GLY A 807 -32.23 27.01 38.28
C GLY A 807 -32.45 26.16 39.53
N THR A 808 -33.41 26.58 40.36
CA THR A 808 -33.71 25.90 41.63
C THR A 808 -34.77 24.82 41.48
N ALA A 809 -35.74 24.98 40.58
CA ALA A 809 -36.76 23.94 40.35
C ALA A 809 -37.15 23.82 38.88
N LEU A 810 -37.55 22.61 38.46
CA LEU A 810 -38.12 22.33 37.14
C LEU A 810 -39.55 21.80 37.32
N ARG A 811 -40.54 22.54 36.83
CA ARG A 811 -41.97 22.18 36.94
C ARG A 811 -42.56 21.84 35.57
N VAL A 812 -42.98 20.58 35.44
CA VAL A 812 -43.57 19.98 34.24
C VAL A 812 -44.92 19.38 34.64
N VAL A 813 -45.96 20.23 34.71
CA VAL A 813 -47.27 19.88 35.29
C VAL A 813 -48.39 20.07 34.28
N GLY A 814 -49.25 19.05 34.13
CA GLY A 814 -50.49 19.11 33.34
C GLY A 814 -50.28 19.13 31.82
N LEU A 815 -49.07 18.85 31.32
CA LEU A 815 -48.75 18.88 29.89
C LEU A 815 -49.24 17.61 29.18
N SER A 816 -50.54 17.57 28.91
CA SER A 816 -51.23 16.43 28.29
C SER A 816 -50.77 16.08 26.86
N ALA A 817 -50.03 16.97 26.19
CA ALA A 817 -49.43 16.76 24.87
C ALA A 817 -47.99 16.24 24.92
N LEU A 818 -47.29 16.35 26.06
CA LEU A 818 -45.85 16.08 26.17
C LEU A 818 -45.58 14.58 25.98
N LYS A 819 -44.72 14.23 25.02
CA LYS A 819 -44.34 12.87 24.64
C LYS A 819 -42.96 12.51 25.18
N THR A 820 -42.05 13.48 25.22
CA THR A 820 -40.64 13.30 25.59
C THR A 820 -40.14 14.47 26.43
N LEU A 821 -39.44 14.15 27.51
CA LEU A 821 -38.64 15.07 28.32
C LEU A 821 -37.17 14.60 28.28
N GLU A 822 -36.30 15.44 27.73
CA GLU A 822 -34.85 15.23 27.69
C GLU A 822 -34.15 16.39 28.40
N VAL A 823 -33.26 16.08 29.33
CA VAL A 823 -32.35 17.04 29.96
C VAL A 823 -30.92 16.52 29.78
N GLY A 824 -30.02 17.38 29.31
CA GLY A 824 -28.61 17.06 29.08
C GLY A 824 -27.84 16.85 30.37
N VAL A 825 -26.51 16.87 30.26
CA VAL A 825 -25.54 16.67 31.35
C VAL A 825 -25.30 17.98 32.11
N ASN A 826 -25.01 17.91 33.41
CA ASN A 826 -24.52 19.04 34.22
C ASN A 826 -25.46 20.30 34.27
N CYS A 827 -26.77 20.10 34.09
CA CYS A 827 -27.80 21.15 34.16
C CYS A 827 -28.25 21.47 35.62
N PHE A 828 -29.24 22.36 35.78
CA PHE A 828 -30.09 22.55 36.99
C PHE A 828 -29.39 22.33 38.36
N ASN A 829 -28.21 22.92 38.55
CA ASN A 829 -27.41 22.76 39.78
C ASN A 829 -27.69 23.86 40.83
N GLY A 830 -28.85 24.53 40.77
CA GLY A 830 -29.21 25.64 41.64
C GLY A 830 -29.44 25.21 43.10
N ASN A 831 -28.67 25.80 44.01
CA ASN A 831 -28.72 25.50 45.43
C ASN A 831 -29.81 26.34 46.13
N GLY A 832 -30.95 25.72 46.43
CA GLY A 832 -32.10 26.32 47.10
C GLY A 832 -32.74 25.34 48.09
N ARG A 833 -33.54 25.87 49.04
CA ARG A 833 -34.24 25.02 50.03
C ARG A 833 -35.37 24.21 49.40
N ASP A 834 -36.00 24.77 48.39
CA ASP A 834 -37.15 24.22 47.69
C ASP A 834 -36.76 23.54 46.36
N SER A 835 -35.49 23.10 46.24
CA SER A 835 -34.96 22.64 44.95
C SER A 835 -35.54 21.29 44.53
N ALA A 836 -36.32 21.29 43.44
CA ALA A 836 -37.27 20.22 43.12
C ALA A 836 -37.47 19.98 41.61
N LEU A 837 -37.50 18.69 41.21
CA LEU A 837 -38.11 18.25 39.95
C LEU A 837 -39.55 17.81 40.24
N VAL A 838 -40.53 18.42 39.57
CA VAL A 838 -41.95 18.10 39.72
C VAL A 838 -42.54 17.78 38.35
N LEU A 839 -42.83 16.50 38.11
CA LEU A 839 -43.35 15.95 36.87
C LEU A 839 -44.73 15.31 37.12
N ARG A 840 -45.82 16.02 36.80
CA ARG A 840 -47.18 15.58 37.11
C ARG A 840 -48.14 15.64 35.93
N ASP A 841 -49.08 14.70 35.87
CA ASP A 841 -50.26 14.71 35.00
C ASP A 841 -49.99 14.79 33.48
N CYS A 842 -48.79 14.38 33.05
CA CYS A 842 -48.36 14.38 31.65
C CYS A 842 -48.81 13.10 30.92
N ALA A 843 -50.12 13.00 30.65
CA ALA A 843 -50.81 11.79 30.17
C ALA A 843 -50.38 11.23 28.78
N ALA A 844 -49.51 11.92 28.05
CA ALA A 844 -48.94 11.47 26.77
C ALA A 844 -47.45 11.05 26.86
N LEU A 845 -46.81 11.27 28.01
CA LEU A 845 -45.36 11.14 28.18
C LEU A 845 -44.93 9.67 28.06
N ARG A 846 -43.90 9.40 27.25
CA ARG A 846 -43.31 8.07 26.98
C ARG A 846 -41.88 7.94 27.45
N THR A 847 -41.09 9.01 27.34
CA THR A 847 -39.67 8.99 27.70
C THR A 847 -39.34 10.17 28.60
N VAL A 848 -38.65 9.87 29.71
CA VAL A 848 -37.90 10.84 30.51
C VAL A 848 -36.45 10.40 30.49
N ASP A 849 -35.55 11.25 30.02
CA ASP A 849 -34.12 11.02 30.04
C ASP A 849 -33.42 12.25 30.65
N LEU A 850 -32.75 12.04 31.79
CA LEU A 850 -32.04 13.08 32.52
C LEU A 850 -30.55 12.72 32.54
N GLY A 851 -29.71 13.58 31.96
CA GLY A 851 -28.26 13.43 31.93
C GLY A 851 -27.64 13.52 33.32
N TYR A 852 -26.38 13.08 33.42
CA TYR A 852 -25.68 12.96 34.70
C TYR A 852 -25.22 14.32 35.24
N CYS A 853 -25.17 14.46 36.57
CA CYS A 853 -24.85 15.69 37.30
C CYS A 853 -25.81 16.86 37.05
N SER A 854 -27.02 16.60 36.54
CA SER A 854 -28.00 17.63 36.17
C SER A 854 -28.98 18.01 37.27
N PHE A 855 -28.98 17.31 38.41
CA PHE A 855 -29.85 17.63 39.54
C PHE A 855 -29.13 17.38 40.88
N CYS A 856 -27.82 17.66 40.96
CA CYS A 856 -26.98 17.32 42.13
C CYS A 856 -27.48 17.95 43.44
N ASN A 857 -27.99 19.18 43.34
CA ASN A 857 -28.43 19.98 44.50
C ASN A 857 -29.95 19.93 44.73
N TYR A 858 -30.70 19.10 43.99
CA TYR A 858 -32.14 18.99 44.14
C TYR A 858 -32.49 17.97 45.23
N VAL A 859 -33.29 18.39 46.21
CA VAL A 859 -33.66 17.57 47.38
C VAL A 859 -35.04 16.91 47.24
N THR A 860 -35.77 17.24 46.17
CA THR A 860 -37.08 16.67 45.85
C THR A 860 -37.12 16.19 44.40
N CYS A 861 -37.63 14.97 44.19
CA CYS A 861 -37.97 14.43 42.88
C CYS A 861 -39.37 13.80 42.98
N GLU A 862 -40.33 14.33 42.23
CA GLU A 862 -41.73 13.92 42.32
C GLU A 862 -42.32 13.59 40.95
N MET A 863 -42.85 12.38 40.80
CA MET A 863 -43.40 11.86 39.55
C MET A 863 -44.76 11.21 39.79
N SER A 864 -45.83 11.72 39.17
CA SER A 864 -47.19 11.15 39.31
C SER A 864 -48.07 11.44 38.10
N GLY A 865 -49.10 10.60 37.87
CA GLY A 865 -50.03 10.78 36.74
C GLY A 865 -49.38 10.56 35.36
N LEU A 866 -48.46 9.59 35.25
CA LEU A 866 -47.67 9.30 34.03
C LEU A 866 -48.04 7.94 33.40
N PRO A 867 -49.30 7.69 32.98
CA PRO A 867 -49.80 6.36 32.63
C PRO A 867 -49.17 5.74 31.37
N LYS A 868 -48.53 6.54 30.51
CA LYS A 868 -47.92 6.11 29.24
C LYS A 868 -46.39 6.10 29.25
N LEU A 869 -45.75 6.39 30.39
CA LEU A 869 -44.29 6.41 30.47
C LEU A 869 -43.76 5.00 30.20
N GLU A 870 -42.87 4.86 29.22
CA GLU A 870 -42.28 3.59 28.77
C GLU A 870 -40.82 3.44 29.22
N SER A 871 -40.07 4.53 29.32
CA SER A 871 -38.70 4.55 29.85
C SER A 871 -38.46 5.74 30.77
N LEU A 872 -37.79 5.49 31.89
CA LEU A 872 -37.33 6.50 32.85
C LEU A 872 -35.82 6.31 33.10
N ASN A 873 -35.02 7.22 32.57
CA ASN A 873 -33.57 7.25 32.71
C ASN A 873 -33.19 8.46 33.56
N ILE A 874 -32.52 8.23 34.69
CA ILE A 874 -31.96 9.28 35.55
C ILE A 874 -30.48 8.99 35.71
N GLY A 875 -29.64 9.65 34.90
CA GLY A 875 -28.21 9.44 34.88
C GLY A 875 -27.74 8.24 34.03
N GLN A 876 -26.42 8.12 33.91
CA GLN A 876 -25.75 7.01 33.19
C GLN A 876 -25.15 6.05 34.22
N VAL A 877 -25.43 4.73 34.10
CA VAL A 877 -25.05 3.68 35.08
C VAL A 877 -23.56 3.74 35.44
N GLU A 878 -22.70 3.81 34.43
CA GLU A 878 -21.23 3.78 34.55
C GLU A 878 -20.63 5.10 35.09
N LYS A 879 -21.37 6.21 35.06
CA LYS A 879 -20.85 7.54 35.42
C LYS A 879 -21.39 8.03 36.74
N LYS A 880 -20.54 8.72 37.49
CA LYS A 880 -20.94 9.46 38.69
C LYS A 880 -21.92 10.56 38.29
N SER A 881 -23.14 10.41 38.79
CA SER A 881 -24.30 11.17 38.40
C SER A 881 -24.76 12.10 39.51
N PHE A 882 -24.74 11.62 40.77
CA PHE A 882 -25.05 12.42 41.95
C PHE A 882 -26.43 13.08 41.98
N ASP A 883 -27.31 12.79 41.01
CA ASP A 883 -28.60 13.45 40.88
C ASP A 883 -29.53 13.12 42.06
N PHE A 884 -30.23 14.13 42.55
CA PHE A 884 -31.22 14.02 43.62
C PHE A 884 -30.63 13.52 44.97
N GLN A 885 -29.45 14.01 45.38
CA GLN A 885 -28.87 13.65 46.68
C GLN A 885 -29.85 13.91 47.83
N LYS A 886 -30.00 12.91 48.72
CA LYS A 886 -30.90 12.91 49.89
C LYS A 886 -32.39 12.97 49.56
N ALA A 887 -32.78 13.09 48.29
CA ALA A 887 -34.18 13.00 47.89
C ALA A 887 -34.70 11.57 48.06
N SER A 888 -36.00 11.44 48.31
CA SER A 888 -36.69 10.16 48.21
C SER A 888 -37.09 9.87 46.76
N LEU A 889 -37.08 8.61 46.34
CA LEU A 889 -37.49 8.19 45.00
C LEU A 889 -38.86 7.48 45.08
N VAL A 890 -39.87 8.00 44.38
CA VAL A 890 -41.18 7.35 44.26
C VAL A 890 -41.52 7.15 42.78
N VAL A 891 -41.47 5.90 42.32
CA VAL A 891 -41.88 5.45 40.99
C VAL A 891 -43.04 4.47 41.19
N LYS A 892 -44.26 4.99 41.19
CA LYS A 892 -45.46 4.22 41.53
C LYS A 892 -46.59 4.45 40.53
N ASP A 893 -47.40 3.40 40.30
CA ASP A 893 -48.64 3.42 39.51
C ASP A 893 -48.41 3.86 38.03
N MET A 894 -47.29 3.45 37.42
CA MET A 894 -46.94 3.73 36.02
C MET A 894 -47.07 2.46 35.16
N PRO A 895 -48.28 2.11 34.67
CA PRO A 895 -48.57 0.79 34.07
C PRO A 895 -47.91 0.51 32.71
N SER A 896 -47.29 1.50 32.07
CA SER A 896 -46.60 1.34 30.77
C SER A 896 -45.07 1.24 30.89
N LEU A 897 -44.50 1.43 32.08
CA LEU A 897 -43.05 1.60 32.26
C LEU A 897 -42.33 0.25 32.07
N LYS A 898 -41.40 0.19 31.12
CA LYS A 898 -40.65 -1.03 30.74
C LYS A 898 -39.23 -1.04 31.29
N SER A 899 -38.57 0.11 31.26
CA SER A 899 -37.18 0.31 31.67
C SER A 899 -37.03 1.43 32.70
N LEU A 900 -36.32 1.13 33.79
CA LEU A 900 -35.91 2.08 34.82
C LEU A 900 -34.39 2.07 34.96
N GLN A 901 -33.72 3.18 34.67
CA GLN A 901 -32.27 3.33 34.83
C GLN A 901 -31.94 4.44 35.83
N LEU A 902 -31.06 4.13 36.79
CA LEU A 902 -30.47 5.07 37.73
C LEU A 902 -28.94 5.07 37.57
N GLY A 903 -28.33 6.26 37.45
CA GLY A 903 -26.89 6.46 37.35
C GLY A 903 -26.16 6.27 38.70
N ALA A 904 -24.82 6.25 38.67
CA ALA A 904 -24.06 6.08 39.90
C ALA A 904 -24.24 7.28 40.85
N TYR A 905 -24.41 7.01 42.14
CA TYR A 905 -24.71 8.00 43.19
C TYR A 905 -26.04 8.77 43.01
N CYS A 906 -26.93 8.37 42.10
CA CYS A 906 -28.30 8.90 42.05
C CYS A 906 -29.06 8.52 43.33
N PHE A 907 -29.79 9.46 43.92
CA PHE A 907 -30.55 9.27 45.18
C PHE A 907 -29.68 8.74 46.34
N MET A 908 -28.37 9.05 46.34
CA MET A 908 -27.47 8.73 47.45
C MET A 908 -27.92 9.47 48.73
N ARG A 909 -27.91 8.77 49.86
CA ARG A 909 -28.47 9.18 51.16
C ARG A 909 -29.99 9.37 51.17
N SER A 910 -30.73 8.61 50.36
CA SER A 910 -32.20 8.60 50.38
C SER A 910 -32.73 8.02 51.72
N CYS A 911 -33.78 8.62 52.27
CA CYS A 911 -34.49 8.06 53.42
C CYS A 911 -35.63 7.10 53.00
N HIS A 912 -36.14 7.18 51.77
CA HIS A 912 -37.25 6.36 51.31
C HIS A 912 -37.23 6.16 49.79
N THR A 913 -37.44 4.91 49.36
CA THR A 913 -37.57 4.52 47.95
C THR A 913 -38.78 3.62 47.78
N VAL A 914 -39.62 3.91 46.79
CA VAL A 914 -40.78 3.10 46.41
C VAL A 914 -40.77 2.88 44.91
N ILE A 915 -40.70 1.62 44.48
CA ILE A 915 -40.80 1.19 43.08
C ILE A 915 -41.94 0.16 43.03
N ALA A 916 -43.14 0.63 42.72
CA ALA A 916 -44.38 -0.08 43.07
C ALA A 916 -45.43 -0.09 41.96
N ASN A 917 -46.09 -1.25 41.78
CA ASN A 917 -47.28 -1.38 40.94
C ASN A 917 -47.00 -1.05 39.45
N LEU A 918 -45.97 -1.69 38.89
CA LEU A 918 -45.43 -1.45 37.54
C LEU A 918 -45.56 -2.72 36.67
N PRO A 919 -46.77 -3.10 36.22
CA PRO A 919 -47.03 -4.36 35.51
C PRO A 919 -46.36 -4.53 34.14
N ALA A 920 -45.72 -3.47 33.60
CA ALA A 920 -44.97 -3.51 32.36
C ALA A 920 -43.44 -3.56 32.54
N LEU A 921 -42.91 -3.43 33.76
CA LEU A 921 -41.47 -3.28 33.99
C LEU A 921 -40.74 -4.58 33.68
N GLU A 922 -39.80 -4.55 32.75
CA GLU A 922 -39.04 -5.71 32.27
C GLU A 922 -37.56 -5.62 32.71
N GLU A 923 -37.01 -4.41 32.85
CA GLU A 923 -35.62 -4.17 33.27
C GLU A 923 -35.46 -3.00 34.27
N CYS A 924 -34.62 -3.18 35.28
CA CYS A 924 -34.14 -2.14 36.19
C CYS A 924 -32.61 -2.17 36.31
N ARG A 925 -31.96 -1.01 36.12
CA ARG A 925 -30.50 -0.83 36.18
C ARG A 925 -30.10 0.26 37.18
N MET A 926 -29.08 -0.02 37.98
CA MET A 926 -28.60 0.85 39.06
C MET A 926 -27.07 1.00 38.99
N GLY A 927 -26.58 2.22 38.83
CA GLY A 927 -25.16 2.54 38.92
C GLY A 927 -24.64 2.45 40.36
N ARG A 928 -23.31 2.48 40.52
CA ARG A 928 -22.63 2.34 41.81
C ARG A 928 -23.15 3.37 42.84
N HIS A 929 -23.47 2.95 44.07
CA HIS A 929 -24.06 3.78 45.14
C HIS A 929 -25.41 4.44 44.78
N ALA A 930 -26.13 3.95 43.76
CA ALA A 930 -27.51 4.38 43.54
C ALA A 930 -28.39 3.92 44.73
N LEU A 931 -29.32 4.76 45.18
CA LEU A 931 -30.22 4.42 46.30
C LEU A 931 -29.48 3.99 47.59
N GLU A 932 -28.25 4.47 47.81
CA GLU A 932 -27.60 4.40 49.11
C GLU A 932 -28.48 5.09 50.17
N GLY A 933 -28.76 4.40 51.27
CA GLY A 933 -29.50 4.93 52.40
C GLY A 933 -28.70 5.99 53.17
N ASN A 934 -29.38 6.77 54.00
CA ASN A 934 -28.74 7.81 54.79
C ASN A 934 -28.06 7.19 56.04
N ASP A 935 -26.72 7.19 56.08
CA ASP A 935 -25.91 6.65 57.18
C ASP A 935 -26.25 7.21 58.58
N THR A 936 -26.75 8.45 58.64
CA THR A 936 -27.21 9.11 59.87
C THR A 936 -28.67 8.84 60.23
N ASP A 937 -29.50 8.33 59.30
CA ASP A 937 -30.93 8.07 59.52
C ASP A 937 -31.26 6.58 59.43
N ARG A 938 -31.46 6.01 60.62
CA ARG A 938 -31.75 4.60 60.84
C ARG A 938 -33.16 4.15 60.43
N SER A 939 -33.92 5.00 59.74
CA SER A 939 -35.22 4.69 59.11
C SER A 939 -35.12 4.35 57.61
N SER A 940 -33.99 4.65 56.95
CA SER A 940 -33.80 4.54 55.49
C SER A 940 -34.36 3.23 54.90
N SER A 941 -35.27 3.33 53.93
CA SER A 941 -36.12 2.20 53.49
C SER A 941 -36.33 2.09 51.98
N VAL A 942 -36.53 0.86 51.48
CA VAL A 942 -36.78 0.54 50.06
C VAL A 942 -37.93 -0.46 49.94
N GLU A 943 -39.00 -0.09 49.22
CA GLU A 943 -40.15 -0.93 48.87
C GLU A 943 -40.14 -1.21 47.35
N MET A 944 -39.99 -2.47 46.94
CA MET A 944 -40.10 -2.92 45.54
C MET A 944 -41.26 -3.91 45.42
N ARG A 945 -42.36 -3.54 44.77
CA ARG A 945 -43.58 -4.36 44.80
C ARG A 945 -44.36 -4.39 43.50
N ASP A 946 -45.02 -5.52 43.27
CA ASP A 946 -46.00 -5.66 42.18
C ASP A 946 -45.36 -5.34 40.81
N LEU A 947 -44.21 -5.97 40.55
CA LEU A 947 -43.41 -5.87 39.32
C LEU A 947 -43.40 -7.21 38.56
N PRO A 948 -44.57 -7.76 38.16
CA PRO A 948 -44.72 -9.16 37.72
C PRO A 948 -43.99 -9.55 36.43
N LYS A 949 -43.44 -8.58 35.69
CA LYS A 949 -42.67 -8.79 34.45
C LYS A 949 -41.16 -8.59 34.60
N LEU A 950 -40.68 -8.13 35.76
CA LEU A 950 -39.28 -7.73 35.92
C LEU A 950 -38.37 -8.95 35.74
N ARG A 951 -37.59 -8.97 34.63
CA ARG A 951 -36.67 -10.07 34.30
C ARG A 951 -35.26 -9.79 34.79
N THR A 952 -34.82 -8.55 34.65
CA THR A 952 -33.44 -8.13 34.87
C THR A 952 -33.40 -7.01 35.90
N ILE A 953 -32.69 -7.25 37.01
CA ILE A 953 -32.35 -6.23 37.98
C ILE A 953 -30.84 -6.27 38.25
N VAL A 954 -30.13 -5.20 37.88
CA VAL A 954 -28.67 -5.14 37.89
C VAL A 954 -28.18 -3.89 38.63
N SER A 955 -27.27 -4.11 39.57
CA SER A 955 -26.64 -3.08 40.38
C SER A 955 -25.12 -3.20 40.38
N GLU A 956 -24.48 -2.12 39.96
CA GLU A 956 -23.08 -1.85 40.26
C GLU A 956 -22.88 -1.50 41.75
N GLY A 957 -21.62 -1.36 42.17
CA GLY A 957 -21.23 -1.56 43.57
C GLY A 957 -21.95 -0.71 44.63
N PHE A 958 -22.25 -1.31 45.78
CA PHE A 958 -22.73 -0.63 47.01
C PHE A 958 -24.06 0.14 46.90
N SER A 959 -24.87 -0.05 45.86
CA SER A 959 -26.26 0.41 45.89
C SER A 959 -27.03 -0.28 47.01
N LEU A 960 -28.01 0.41 47.62
CA LEU A 960 -28.76 -0.05 48.80
C LEU A 960 -27.93 -0.20 50.10
N ILE A 961 -26.67 0.24 50.13
CA ILE A 961 -25.90 0.32 51.39
C ILE A 961 -26.56 1.30 52.36
N TYR A 962 -26.52 1.01 53.68
CA TYR A 962 -27.23 1.78 54.72
C TYR A 962 -28.76 1.88 54.57
N VAL A 963 -29.38 1.08 53.69
CA VAL A 963 -30.83 0.85 53.72
C VAL A 963 -31.13 -0.12 54.87
N TYR A 964 -31.92 0.34 55.83
CA TYR A 964 -32.20 -0.38 57.07
C TYR A 964 -33.40 -1.34 56.95
N ASN A 965 -34.39 -1.01 56.11
CA ASN A 965 -35.60 -1.81 55.92
C ASN A 965 -35.82 -2.03 54.41
N VAL A 966 -35.87 -3.28 53.95
CA VAL A 966 -36.14 -3.63 52.55
C VAL A 966 -37.38 -4.52 52.45
N GLN A 967 -38.38 -4.12 51.66
CA GLN A 967 -39.56 -4.93 51.37
C GLN A 967 -39.62 -5.22 49.87
N CYS A 968 -39.68 -6.49 49.50
CA CYS A 968 -39.73 -6.93 48.11
C CYS A 968 -40.86 -7.94 47.91
N GLU A 969 -41.88 -7.59 47.11
CA GLU A 969 -43.12 -8.39 46.97
C GLU A 969 -43.54 -8.55 45.51
N ASN A 970 -43.98 -9.75 45.12
CA ASN A 970 -44.65 -10.01 43.84
C ASN A 970 -43.80 -9.61 42.60
N MET A 971 -42.63 -10.25 42.47
CA MET A 971 -41.69 -10.14 41.35
C MET A 971 -41.27 -11.53 40.81
N PRO A 972 -42.21 -12.42 40.43
CA PRO A 972 -41.92 -13.82 40.08
C PRO A 972 -41.00 -14.00 38.86
N ALA A 973 -40.93 -13.02 37.95
CA ALA A 973 -40.24 -13.14 36.66
C ALA A 973 -38.72 -12.90 36.70
N VAL A 974 -38.11 -12.62 37.86
CA VAL A 974 -36.71 -12.22 37.96
C VAL A 974 -35.77 -13.39 37.59
N GLU A 975 -35.25 -13.34 36.37
CA GLU A 975 -34.34 -14.31 35.76
C GLU A 975 -32.86 -13.92 35.92
N THR A 976 -32.57 -12.63 36.07
CA THR A 976 -31.23 -12.07 36.29
C THR A 976 -31.29 -11.07 37.43
N ALA A 977 -30.70 -11.42 38.57
CA ALA A 977 -30.45 -10.51 39.69
C ALA A 977 -28.93 -10.44 39.91
N ILE A 978 -28.35 -9.24 39.78
CA ILE A 978 -26.92 -9.00 40.00
C ILE A 978 -26.79 -7.79 40.90
N PHE A 979 -26.23 -7.98 42.10
CA PHE A 979 -25.87 -6.87 42.98
C PHE A 979 -24.45 -7.08 43.50
N SER A 980 -23.61 -6.05 43.40
CA SER A 980 -22.22 -6.10 43.85
C SER A 980 -22.04 -5.38 45.20
N SER A 981 -21.77 -6.14 46.25
CA SER A 981 -21.69 -5.65 47.64
C SER A 981 -22.86 -4.75 48.12
N PRO A 982 -24.13 -5.08 47.81
CA PRO A 982 -25.28 -4.21 48.09
C PRO A 982 -25.54 -3.97 49.58
N LEU A 983 -25.54 -5.03 50.37
CA LEU A 983 -26.16 -5.04 51.70
C LEU A 983 -25.10 -4.91 52.79
N ARG A 984 -25.03 -3.72 53.39
CA ARG A 984 -24.42 -3.51 54.71
C ARG A 984 -25.34 -2.62 55.53
N CYS A 985 -25.43 -2.94 56.83
CA CYS A 985 -26.22 -2.24 57.84
C CYS A 985 -27.76 -2.37 57.72
N MET A 986 -28.30 -3.34 56.98
CA MET A 986 -29.72 -3.68 57.02
C MET A 986 -30.15 -4.20 58.41
N LYS A 987 -31.41 -4.00 58.80
CA LYS A 987 -32.06 -4.57 60.00
C LYS A 987 -33.21 -5.52 59.68
N SER A 988 -34.00 -5.22 58.64
CA SER A 988 -35.10 -6.07 58.20
C SER A 988 -35.13 -6.21 56.69
N CYS A 989 -35.41 -7.44 56.25
CA CYS A 989 -35.84 -7.74 54.90
C CYS A 989 -37.13 -8.54 54.99
N ASP A 990 -38.13 -8.19 54.20
CA ASP A 990 -39.33 -9.01 53.99
C ASP A 990 -39.45 -9.29 52.48
N LEU A 991 -39.15 -10.52 52.09
CA LEU A 991 -39.13 -10.99 50.69
C LEU A 991 -40.30 -11.95 50.46
N CYS A 992 -41.11 -11.71 49.42
CA CYS A 992 -42.24 -12.56 49.05
C CYS A 992 -42.39 -12.69 47.53
N ASN A 993 -42.29 -13.90 46.99
CA ASN A 993 -42.47 -14.19 45.56
C ASN A 993 -41.58 -13.35 44.62
N VAL A 994 -40.26 -13.34 44.86
CA VAL A 994 -39.29 -12.40 44.21
C VAL A 994 -38.37 -13.03 43.14
N GLY A 995 -38.65 -14.25 42.68
CA GLY A 995 -37.81 -14.95 41.70
C GLY A 995 -36.37 -15.12 42.18
N LYS A 996 -35.38 -14.99 41.29
CA LYS A 996 -33.95 -15.10 41.68
C LYS A 996 -33.44 -13.96 42.56
N LEU A 997 -34.21 -12.88 42.78
CA LEU A 997 -33.77 -11.76 43.62
C LEU A 997 -33.38 -12.22 45.03
N ALA A 998 -34.06 -13.23 45.58
CA ALA A 998 -33.77 -13.81 46.89
C ALA A 998 -32.30 -14.30 47.03
N GLN A 999 -31.67 -14.71 45.92
CA GLN A 999 -30.27 -15.17 45.92
C GLN A 999 -29.26 -14.04 46.24
N CYS A 1000 -29.70 -12.77 46.19
CA CYS A 1000 -28.89 -11.61 46.56
C CYS A 1000 -29.02 -11.19 48.05
N PHE A 1001 -29.87 -11.87 48.84
CA PHE A 1001 -30.18 -11.52 50.23
C PHE A 1001 -29.92 -12.72 51.19
N PRO A 1002 -28.67 -13.22 51.31
CA PRO A 1002 -28.38 -14.55 51.86
C PRO A 1002 -28.53 -14.73 53.38
N GLU A 1003 -28.92 -13.70 54.14
CA GLU A 1003 -29.02 -13.74 55.62
C GLU A 1003 -30.44 -13.59 56.16
N VAL A 1004 -31.48 -13.72 55.32
CA VAL A 1004 -32.89 -13.64 55.76
C VAL A 1004 -33.68 -14.87 55.31
N GLU A 1005 -34.21 -15.62 56.28
CA GLU A 1005 -35.06 -16.78 56.02
C GLU A 1005 -36.39 -16.38 55.36
N GLU A 1006 -36.80 -17.15 54.36
CA GLU A 1006 -38.05 -16.95 53.61
C GLU A 1006 -39.26 -17.16 54.54
N ARG A 1007 -39.97 -16.07 54.87
CA ARG A 1007 -41.12 -16.09 55.79
C ARG A 1007 -42.37 -16.74 55.15
N VAL A 1008 -42.38 -18.07 55.14
CA VAL A 1008 -43.62 -18.85 55.07
C VAL A 1008 -44.54 -18.42 56.23
N PRO A 1009 -45.84 -18.14 56.01
CA PRO A 1009 -46.65 -17.38 56.95
C PRO A 1009 -47.17 -18.23 58.13
N GLU A 1010 -46.33 -18.51 59.12
CA GLU A 1010 -46.81 -18.90 60.46
C GLU A 1010 -45.93 -18.40 61.62
N LYS A 1011 -46.43 -18.54 62.86
CA LYS A 1011 -45.95 -17.80 64.04
C LYS A 1011 -44.65 -18.36 64.63
N ARG A 1012 -43.63 -17.52 64.83
CA ARG A 1012 -43.05 -17.23 66.17
C ARG A 1012 -42.04 -16.09 66.20
N SER A 1013 -41.72 -15.66 67.42
CA SER A 1013 -40.84 -14.54 67.76
C SER A 1013 -39.44 -15.00 68.19
N PHE A 1014 -38.42 -14.37 67.62
CA PHE A 1014 -37.08 -14.20 68.19
C PHE A 1014 -36.71 -12.71 68.06
N GLY A 1015 -35.83 -12.12 68.86
CA GLY A 1015 -34.99 -12.69 69.92
C GLY A 1015 -33.59 -12.08 69.83
N CYS A 1016 -33.36 -10.97 70.54
CA CYS A 1016 -32.13 -10.17 70.37
C CYS A 1016 -30.85 -10.93 70.75
N PHE A 1017 -29.82 -10.85 69.90
CA PHE A 1017 -28.43 -11.01 70.32
C PHE A 1017 -27.47 -10.18 69.45
N ALA A 1018 -26.51 -9.53 70.15
CA ALA A 1018 -25.32 -8.82 69.66
C ALA A 1018 -25.53 -7.77 68.54
#